data_AF-A0AA89B530-F1
#
_entry.id   AF-A0AA89B530-F1
#
_cell.length_a   1.000
_cell.length_b   1.000
_cell.length_c   1.000
_cell.angle_alpha   90.00
_cell.angle_beta   90.00
_cell.angle_gamma   90.00
#
_symmetry.space_group_name_H-M   'P 1'
#
loop_
_entity.id
_entity.type
_entity.pdbx_description
1 polymer ?
#
loop_
_entity_poly.entity_id
_entity_poly.type
_entity_poly.pdbx_seq_one_letter_code
_entity_poly.pdbx_strand_id
1 'polypeptide(L)'
;MLNMVAAGSKGDTSKQLLHFLGSSNLEDVSSKSLWMMRIAVNEKSLGSPDITFVNGVWVDQRFPIKPSYMERISARDHDEQEIRRGEGYNPAKRFQEELAVPKINIDMKLAGHILLKEASKNEKNVVCSPLSLDALLNMVAAGSKGNTSKQLLHFLGSGNLEDINSKSSGMMRIALNEKSLGSPDITFVNGVWVDQRFPVKPSYMEVLNGIYKAETRNVDFLNKADEATNEINSWAENATKGLIRTMIPSGALNSETMIVLANALYFKGAWACKFDSSMTQEKNFHLLNGESTSVAFMTSDLRETRYAYGMFDGFKVLKIPYQAGHSLMKYSMYFILPNEKQGLQNLLEKFKADPGLFNQQFHLRKETLAELWIPKFKFSHEFSASRFMTELGLTLPFEPVKELTGIVDSPHGEELFISDILHKACIEIDEEGTEAAAKSTKKARTEAADSTVTTMRSADDGALVRPRRVSFVADHPFMFMIKEWTIGAVFFTGAVTNPLSDSSFAQGRILVPKKHGFLQSLFPGAGKIFSLSVVSPSVISGKQDHDEQEIRRGEGYNPAKRFQEELAVPKINIDMKLAGHILLKEASKNEKNVVCSPLSLDALLNMVAAGSKGNTSKQLLHFLGSGNLEDINSKSSGMMRIALNEKSLGSPDITFVNGVWVDQRFPVKPSYMEVLNGIYKAETRNVDFLNKADQATHEINSWAENATKGLIRTMIPSGALNSETMIVLANALYFKGAWACKFDSSMTQEKNFHLLNGESTSVAFMTSDLRETRYAYGMFDGFKVLKIPYQAGHSLMKYSMYFILPNEKQGLQNLLEKFKADPGLFNQQFHLRKETLAELWIPNFKFSHEFSASRFMTELGLTLPFEPVKEFTGIVDSPHGDELFISNILHKACIEIDEEGTEAAAVTRSVMSGCARGYLPPPLPTFVADHPFMFLIKEETSGAMLFAGALLNPAP
;
A
#
# COMPACT_ATOMS: atom_id res chain seq x y z
N MET A 1 -18.64 -38.96 12.81
CA MET A 1 -19.77 -39.90 13.01
C MET A 1 -20.71 -39.96 11.80
N LEU A 2 -21.37 -38.88 11.37
CA LEU A 2 -22.24 -38.87 10.17
C LEU A 2 -21.55 -39.39 8.90
N ASN A 3 -20.27 -39.05 8.69
CA ASN A 3 -19.45 -39.55 7.57
C ASN A 3 -19.26 -41.08 7.60
N MET A 4 -19.16 -41.68 8.79
CA MET A 4 -19.04 -43.14 8.94
C MET A 4 -20.38 -43.84 8.66
N VAL A 5 -21.51 -43.20 9.02
CA VAL A 5 -22.86 -43.70 8.70
C VAL A 5 -23.12 -43.62 7.19
N ALA A 6 -22.67 -42.55 6.54
CA ALA A 6 -22.70 -42.42 5.08
C ALA A 6 -21.85 -43.51 4.39
N ALA A 7 -20.68 -43.85 4.95
CA ALA A 7 -19.80 -44.89 4.40
C ALA A 7 -20.34 -46.32 4.56
N GLY A 8 -21.15 -46.56 5.59
CA GLY A 8 -21.80 -47.87 5.81
C GLY A 8 -23.14 -48.06 5.09
N SER A 9 -23.71 -47.02 4.47
CA SER A 9 -25.03 -47.07 3.83
C SER A 9 -24.94 -47.25 2.31
N LYS A 10 -25.94 -47.92 1.71
CA LYS A 10 -26.00 -48.18 0.26
C LYS A 10 -27.30 -47.62 -0.34
N GLY A 11 -27.28 -47.31 -1.63
CA GLY A 11 -28.47 -46.85 -2.38
C GLY A 11 -28.86 -45.41 -2.05
N ASP A 12 -30.16 -45.11 -2.08
CA ASP A 12 -30.66 -43.74 -1.97
C ASP A 12 -30.37 -43.07 -0.62
N THR A 13 -30.21 -43.86 0.45
CA THR A 13 -29.82 -43.34 1.77
C THR A 13 -28.40 -42.77 1.77
N SER A 14 -27.46 -43.40 1.04
CA SER A 14 -26.09 -42.85 0.96
C SER A 14 -26.06 -41.59 0.09
N LYS A 15 -26.89 -41.53 -0.97
CA LYS A 15 -27.02 -40.32 -1.80
C LYS A 15 -27.62 -39.14 -1.03
N GLN A 16 -28.65 -39.38 -0.20
CA GLN A 16 -29.23 -38.33 0.64
C GLN A 16 -28.24 -37.83 1.70
N LEU A 17 -27.50 -38.73 2.34
CA LEU A 17 -26.47 -38.35 3.32
C LEU A 17 -25.30 -37.61 2.65
N LEU A 18 -24.85 -38.04 1.48
CA LEU A 18 -23.81 -37.36 0.71
C LEU A 18 -24.25 -35.96 0.27
N HIS A 19 -25.49 -35.82 -0.22
CA HIS A 19 -26.07 -34.53 -0.55
C HIS A 19 -26.19 -33.62 0.68
N PHE A 20 -26.63 -34.16 1.82
CA PHE A 20 -26.70 -33.42 3.08
C PHE A 20 -25.31 -32.97 3.57
N LEU A 21 -24.28 -33.80 3.36
CA LEU A 21 -22.89 -33.49 3.68
C LEU A 21 -22.21 -32.59 2.62
N GLY A 22 -22.93 -32.17 1.58
CA GLY A 22 -22.39 -31.33 0.51
C GLY A 22 -21.26 -31.99 -0.28
N SER A 23 -21.24 -33.32 -0.35
CA SER A 23 -20.20 -34.10 -1.03
C SER A 23 -20.83 -34.96 -2.10
N SER A 24 -20.16 -35.06 -3.24
CA SER A 24 -20.66 -35.79 -4.41
C SER A 24 -20.41 -37.30 -4.31
N ASN A 25 -19.43 -37.74 -3.51
CA ASN A 25 -19.14 -39.15 -3.28
C ASN A 25 -18.47 -39.40 -1.91
N LEU A 26 -18.31 -40.68 -1.56
CA LEU A 26 -17.74 -41.12 -0.28
C LEU A 26 -16.23 -40.88 -0.13
N GLU A 27 -15.49 -40.78 -1.24
CA GLU A 27 -14.06 -40.45 -1.22
C GLU A 27 -13.82 -38.98 -0.87
N ASP A 28 -14.68 -38.07 -1.33
CA ASP A 28 -14.64 -36.64 -0.98
C ASP A 28 -14.93 -36.42 0.52
N VAL A 29 -15.89 -37.16 1.07
CA VAL A 29 -16.18 -37.17 2.51
C VAL A 29 -14.99 -37.69 3.33
N SER A 30 -14.35 -38.76 2.87
CA SER A 30 -13.17 -39.36 3.55
C SER A 30 -11.97 -38.42 3.50
N SER A 31 -11.75 -37.74 2.39
CA SER A 31 -10.65 -36.78 2.17
C SER A 31 -10.80 -35.54 3.05
N LYS A 32 -12.02 -34.98 3.15
CA LYS A 32 -12.33 -33.87 4.06
C LYS A 32 -12.19 -34.24 5.54
N SER A 33 -12.53 -35.49 5.88
CA SER A 33 -12.37 -36.01 7.25
C SER A 33 -10.90 -36.19 7.62
N LEU A 34 -10.07 -36.71 6.69
CA LEU A 34 -8.62 -36.85 6.86
C LEU A 34 -7.90 -35.49 6.95
N TRP A 35 -8.37 -34.49 6.20
CA TRP A 35 -7.87 -33.12 6.30
C TRP A 35 -8.19 -32.49 7.68
N MET A 36 -9.42 -32.67 8.20
CA MET A 36 -9.77 -32.21 9.55
C MET A 36 -9.04 -32.98 10.67
N MET A 37 -8.80 -34.28 10.52
CA MET A 37 -8.03 -35.07 11.49
C MET A 37 -6.54 -34.70 11.49
N ARG A 38 -5.97 -34.31 10.34
CA ARG A 38 -4.58 -33.81 10.26
C ARG A 38 -4.37 -32.49 10.99
N ILE A 39 -5.39 -31.64 11.08
CA ILE A 39 -5.34 -30.40 11.86
C ILE A 39 -5.41 -30.71 13.37
N ALA A 40 -6.18 -31.72 13.78
CA ALA A 40 -6.40 -32.04 15.19
C ALA A 40 -5.26 -32.83 15.88
N VAL A 41 -4.38 -33.51 15.13
CA VAL A 41 -3.35 -34.40 15.71
C VAL A 41 -1.99 -33.71 15.94
N ASN A 42 -1.79 -32.47 15.49
CA ASN A 42 -0.54 -31.75 15.71
C ASN A 42 -0.39 -31.08 17.09
N GLU A 43 -1.39 -31.19 17.97
CA GLU A 43 -1.29 -30.77 19.36
C GLU A 43 -1.66 -31.92 20.31
N LYS A 44 -0.65 -32.68 20.74
CA LYS A 44 -0.46 -33.30 22.07
C LYS A 44 0.28 -34.63 21.99
N SER A 45 1.52 -34.64 22.50
CA SER A 45 2.02 -35.78 23.28
C SER A 45 2.70 -35.23 24.55
N LEU A 46 2.05 -35.49 25.69
CA LEU A 46 2.41 -35.09 27.05
C LEU A 46 3.58 -35.90 27.64
N GLY A 47 4.34 -35.26 28.54
CA GLY A 47 4.77 -35.86 29.82
C GLY A 47 6.26 -36.08 30.06
N SER A 48 6.93 -35.16 30.77
CA SER A 48 8.09 -35.49 31.63
C SER A 48 8.19 -34.50 32.82
N PRO A 49 8.72 -34.90 34.00
CA PRO A 49 8.56 -34.17 35.26
C PRO A 49 9.63 -33.09 35.55
N ASP A 50 10.50 -32.75 34.60
CA ASP A 50 11.75 -32.00 34.89
C ASP A 50 11.72 -30.53 34.48
N ILE A 51 10.64 -29.80 34.82
CA ILE A 51 10.53 -28.35 34.56
C ILE A 51 10.34 -27.60 35.88
N THR A 52 11.29 -26.73 36.23
CA THR A 52 11.18 -25.82 37.37
C THR A 52 11.11 -24.36 36.91
N PHE A 53 10.35 -23.56 37.65
CA PHE A 53 10.14 -22.14 37.38
C PHE A 53 11.17 -21.28 38.13
N VAL A 54 12.03 -20.55 37.41
CA VAL A 54 13.04 -19.67 38.00
C VAL A 54 13.02 -18.33 37.26
N ASN A 55 12.84 -17.23 38.00
CA ASN A 55 12.81 -15.85 37.48
C ASN A 55 11.90 -15.65 36.25
N GLY A 56 10.67 -16.17 36.32
CA GLY A 56 9.63 -15.89 35.34
C GLY A 56 9.64 -16.77 34.09
N VAL A 57 10.53 -17.78 33.99
CA VAL A 57 10.62 -18.68 32.85
C VAL A 57 10.70 -20.15 33.31
N TRP A 58 10.03 -21.03 32.57
CA TRP A 58 10.09 -22.48 32.75
C TRP A 58 11.36 -23.06 32.09
N VAL A 59 12.23 -23.72 32.86
CA VAL A 59 13.51 -24.26 32.36
C VAL A 59 13.53 -25.78 32.43
N ASP A 60 13.84 -26.45 31.32
CA ASP A 60 14.11 -27.91 31.24
C ASP A 60 15.57 -28.18 31.67
N GLN A 61 15.75 -29.00 32.71
CA GLN A 61 17.07 -29.24 33.32
C GLN A 61 18.03 -30.09 32.47
N ARG A 62 17.60 -30.65 31.32
CA ARG A 62 18.45 -31.51 30.49
C ARG A 62 19.34 -30.78 29.48
N PHE A 63 19.21 -29.45 29.37
CA PHE A 63 20.03 -28.63 28.48
C PHE A 63 20.76 -27.53 29.28
N PRO A 64 22.08 -27.65 29.55
CA PRO A 64 22.82 -26.57 30.18
C PRO A 64 22.91 -25.37 29.22
N ILE A 65 22.45 -24.20 29.69
CA ILE A 65 22.47 -22.95 28.94
C ILE A 65 23.94 -22.54 28.67
N LYS A 66 24.27 -22.27 27.41
CA LYS A 66 25.61 -21.83 26.99
C LYS A 66 25.96 -20.45 27.59
N PRO A 67 27.23 -20.18 27.96
CA PRO A 67 27.70 -18.91 28.54
C PRO A 67 27.31 -17.65 27.74
N SER A 68 27.09 -17.78 26.43
CA SER A 68 26.66 -16.70 25.53
C SER A 68 25.28 -16.09 25.86
N TYR A 69 24.47 -16.74 26.70
CA TYR A 69 23.17 -16.21 27.15
C TYR A 69 23.29 -15.36 28.42
N MET A 70 24.34 -15.55 29.22
CA MET A 70 24.62 -14.70 30.40
C MET A 70 25.25 -13.35 29.99
N GLU A 71 26.04 -13.32 28.92
CA GLU A 71 26.63 -12.07 28.39
C GLU A 71 25.61 -11.10 27.78
N ARG A 72 24.39 -11.56 27.45
CA ARG A 72 23.31 -10.67 27.00
C ARG A 72 22.54 -10.01 28.14
N ILE A 73 22.70 -10.49 29.37
CA ILE A 73 22.05 -9.92 30.56
C ILE A 73 22.95 -8.82 31.17
N SER A 74 24.27 -8.90 31.02
CA SER A 74 25.20 -7.85 31.47
C SER A 74 25.22 -6.58 30.60
N ALA A 75 24.66 -6.63 29.38
CA ALA A 75 24.51 -5.45 28.53
C ALA A 75 23.47 -4.44 29.07
N ARG A 76 22.59 -4.88 29.98
CA ARG A 76 21.53 -4.04 30.57
C ARG A 76 22.04 -3.07 31.64
N ASP A 77 23.20 -3.35 32.25
CA ASP A 77 23.83 -2.48 33.25
C ASP A 77 24.65 -1.34 32.62
N HIS A 78 24.99 -1.43 31.32
CA HIS A 78 25.69 -0.35 30.62
C HIS A 78 24.73 0.79 30.23
N ASP A 79 23.46 0.47 29.97
CA ASP A 79 22.40 1.42 29.61
C ASP A 79 22.04 2.37 30.77
N GLU A 80 22.16 1.93 32.03
CA GLU A 80 21.94 2.80 33.19
C GLU A 80 23.08 3.83 33.41
N GLN A 81 24.28 3.57 32.87
CA GLN A 81 25.40 4.52 32.98
C GLN A 81 25.39 5.60 31.88
N GLU A 82 24.85 5.34 30.70
CA GLU A 82 24.71 6.36 29.64
C GLU A 82 23.59 7.37 29.96
N ILE A 83 22.53 6.95 30.66
CA ILE A 83 21.47 7.85 31.13
C ILE A 83 21.98 8.88 32.16
N ARG A 84 23.09 8.60 32.84
CA ARG A 84 23.73 9.56 33.77
C ARG A 84 24.65 10.59 33.08
N ARG A 85 24.95 10.46 31.78
CA ARG A 85 25.88 11.37 31.07
C ARG A 85 25.22 12.52 30.30
N GLY A 86 23.90 12.64 30.31
CA GLY A 86 23.21 13.86 29.85
C GLY A 86 23.27 14.11 28.33
N GLU A 87 23.52 13.08 27.51
CA GLU A 87 23.31 13.17 26.07
C GLU A 87 21.86 12.78 25.74
N GLY A 88 21.13 13.69 25.09
CA GLY A 88 19.69 13.57 24.84
C GLY A 88 19.30 12.34 24.02
N TYR A 89 18.36 11.56 24.54
CA TYR A 89 17.73 10.42 23.85
C TYR A 89 16.89 10.92 22.66
N ASN A 90 17.29 10.56 21.43
CA ASN A 90 16.62 10.93 20.18
C ASN A 90 15.91 9.71 19.55
N PRO A 91 14.59 9.56 19.72
CA PRO A 91 13.83 8.42 19.20
C PRO A 91 13.77 8.38 17.67
N ALA A 92 13.90 9.52 16.98
CA ALA A 92 13.85 9.56 15.51
C ALA A 92 15.11 8.97 14.87
N LYS A 93 16.27 9.05 15.55
CA LYS A 93 17.49 8.38 15.13
C LYS A 93 17.34 6.85 15.26
N ARG A 94 16.69 6.40 16.34
CA ARG A 94 16.40 4.99 16.60
C ARG A 94 15.30 4.42 15.69
N PHE A 95 14.27 5.20 15.35
CA PHE A 95 13.21 4.80 14.41
C PHE A 95 13.69 4.79 12.95
N GLN A 96 14.62 5.69 12.58
CA GLN A 96 15.37 5.58 11.33
C GLN A 96 16.35 4.40 11.32
N GLU A 97 16.84 3.96 12.48
CA GLU A 97 17.63 2.72 12.63
C GLU A 97 16.74 1.45 12.67
N GLU A 98 15.47 1.54 13.08
CA GLU A 98 14.48 0.45 13.13
C GLU A 98 13.73 0.24 11.80
N LEU A 99 13.51 1.31 11.01
CA LEU A 99 13.09 1.25 9.60
C LEU A 99 14.26 1.19 8.62
N ALA A 100 15.48 1.49 9.07
CA ALA A 100 16.65 1.03 8.34
C ALA A 100 16.60 -0.49 8.36
N VAL A 101 16.33 -1.05 7.19
CA VAL A 101 16.63 -2.43 6.81
C VAL A 101 17.82 -2.92 7.65
N PRO A 102 17.73 -4.07 8.36
CA PRO A 102 18.91 -4.72 8.91
C PRO A 102 19.94 -4.94 7.78
N LYS A 103 20.83 -3.95 7.66
CA LYS A 103 22.16 -3.83 7.09
C LYS A 103 22.72 -4.90 6.15
N ILE A 104 21.92 -5.54 5.32
CA ILE A 104 22.41 -6.08 4.06
C ILE A 104 21.43 -5.69 2.94
N ASN A 105 21.64 -4.51 2.36
CA ASN A 105 21.10 -4.16 1.03
C ASN A 105 21.84 -5.01 -0.02
N ILE A 106 21.73 -6.32 0.07
CA ILE A 106 22.55 -7.24 -0.73
C ILE A 106 22.20 -7.12 -2.21
N ASP A 107 20.93 -6.89 -2.51
CA ASP A 107 20.38 -6.53 -3.80
C ASP A 107 21.01 -5.25 -4.37
N MET A 108 21.14 -4.19 -3.58
CA MET A 108 21.80 -2.95 -4.00
C MET A 108 23.31 -3.11 -4.10
N LYS A 109 23.93 -3.89 -3.21
CA LYS A 109 25.36 -4.21 -3.26
C LYS A 109 25.68 -5.01 -4.53
N LEU A 110 24.83 -5.97 -4.87
CA LEU A 110 24.93 -6.77 -6.09
C LEU A 110 24.73 -5.87 -7.32
N ALA A 111 23.70 -5.01 -7.33
CA ALA A 111 23.48 -4.04 -8.40
C ALA A 111 24.66 -3.09 -8.60
N GLY A 112 25.20 -2.50 -7.53
CA GLY A 112 26.39 -1.65 -7.57
C GLY A 112 27.63 -2.39 -8.09
N HIS A 113 27.81 -3.66 -7.71
CA HIS A 113 28.90 -4.51 -8.21
C HIS A 113 28.72 -4.85 -9.71
N ILE A 114 27.50 -5.17 -10.15
CA ILE A 114 27.18 -5.42 -11.56
C ILE A 114 27.44 -4.16 -12.40
N LEU A 115 26.92 -3.00 -11.99
CA LEU A 115 27.12 -1.73 -12.70
C LEU A 115 28.61 -1.40 -12.85
N LEU A 116 29.39 -1.51 -11.77
CA LEU A 116 30.82 -1.23 -11.83
C LEU A 116 31.54 -2.19 -12.79
N LYS A 117 31.23 -3.49 -12.75
CA LYS A 117 31.89 -4.49 -13.62
C LYS A 117 31.49 -4.34 -15.08
N GLU A 118 30.20 -4.24 -15.37
CA GLU A 118 29.72 -4.27 -16.75
C GLU A 118 29.74 -2.88 -17.41
N ALA A 119 29.43 -1.80 -16.69
CA ALA A 119 29.39 -0.47 -17.30
C ALA A 119 30.75 0.23 -17.32
N SER A 120 31.50 0.16 -16.22
CA SER A 120 32.80 0.85 -16.17
C SER A 120 33.95 0.02 -16.74
N LYS A 121 34.01 -1.30 -16.49
CA LYS A 121 35.14 -2.11 -16.98
C LYS A 121 34.95 -2.70 -18.35
N ASN A 122 33.71 -3.05 -18.71
CA ASN A 122 33.40 -3.60 -20.03
C ASN A 122 32.84 -2.53 -21.00
N GLU A 123 32.69 -1.29 -20.53
CA GLU A 123 32.16 -0.14 -21.28
C GLU A 123 30.77 -0.37 -21.91
N LYS A 124 29.96 -1.27 -21.35
CA LYS A 124 28.63 -1.61 -21.86
C LYS A 124 27.54 -0.76 -21.22
N ASN A 125 26.46 -0.53 -21.95
CA ASN A 125 25.21 -0.12 -21.32
C ASN A 125 24.71 -1.25 -20.42
N VAL A 126 24.30 -0.91 -19.21
CA VAL A 126 23.84 -1.89 -18.21
C VAL A 126 22.52 -1.44 -17.65
N VAL A 127 21.60 -2.38 -17.49
CA VAL A 127 20.35 -2.20 -16.76
C VAL A 127 20.06 -3.47 -15.99
N CYS A 128 19.64 -3.32 -14.73
CA CYS A 128 19.23 -4.42 -13.89
C CYS A 128 18.15 -3.97 -12.90
N SER A 129 17.50 -4.95 -12.26
CA SER A 129 16.53 -4.74 -11.20
C SER A 129 17.02 -5.34 -9.90
N PRO A 130 17.38 -4.50 -8.91
CA PRO A 130 17.73 -4.99 -7.57
C PRO A 130 16.62 -5.87 -6.98
N LEU A 131 15.37 -5.47 -7.16
CA LEU A 131 14.20 -6.23 -6.68
C LEU A 131 14.09 -7.62 -7.35
N SER A 132 14.42 -7.72 -8.63
CA SER A 132 14.45 -9.01 -9.33
C SER A 132 15.54 -9.93 -8.79
N LEU A 133 16.71 -9.37 -8.51
CA LEU A 133 17.85 -10.12 -7.95
C LEU A 133 17.55 -10.62 -6.54
N ASP A 134 16.88 -9.81 -5.72
CA ASP A 134 16.39 -10.20 -4.40
C ASP A 134 15.38 -11.35 -4.50
N ALA A 135 14.39 -11.24 -5.39
CA ALA A 135 13.41 -12.30 -5.61
C ALA A 135 14.07 -13.63 -6.03
N LEU A 136 15.03 -13.59 -6.95
CA LEU A 136 15.77 -14.78 -7.39
C LEU A 136 16.53 -15.45 -6.23
N LEU A 137 17.21 -14.67 -5.38
CA LEU A 137 17.90 -15.19 -4.20
C LEU A 137 16.94 -15.84 -3.20
N ASN A 138 15.79 -15.20 -2.98
CA ASN A 138 14.81 -15.68 -2.01
C ASN A 138 14.11 -16.95 -2.50
N MET A 139 13.90 -17.11 -3.81
CA MET A 139 13.42 -18.36 -4.42
C MET A 139 14.42 -19.51 -4.24
N VAL A 140 15.73 -19.26 -4.35
CA VAL A 140 16.77 -20.27 -4.06
C VAL A 140 16.77 -20.60 -2.56
N ALA A 141 16.69 -19.59 -1.69
CA ALA A 141 16.65 -19.78 -0.25
C ALA A 141 15.48 -20.67 0.20
N ALA A 142 14.28 -20.43 -0.33
CA ALA A 142 13.06 -21.20 -0.03
C ALA A 142 13.19 -22.70 -0.32
N GLY A 143 14.06 -23.09 -1.26
CA GLY A 143 14.30 -24.47 -1.65
C GLY A 143 15.55 -25.11 -1.00
N SER A 144 16.29 -24.34 -0.20
CA SER A 144 17.57 -24.75 0.38
C SER A 144 17.43 -25.24 1.83
N LYS A 145 18.31 -26.13 2.26
CA LYS A 145 18.43 -26.66 3.62
C LYS A 145 19.88 -26.55 4.11
N GLY A 146 20.14 -26.98 5.34
CA GLY A 146 21.51 -27.20 5.85
C GLY A 146 22.41 -25.97 5.80
N ASN A 147 23.65 -26.16 5.36
CA ASN A 147 24.66 -25.12 5.23
C ASN A 147 24.40 -24.17 4.06
N THR A 148 23.84 -24.65 2.94
CA THR A 148 23.41 -23.82 1.81
C THR A 148 22.37 -22.80 2.25
N SER A 149 21.36 -23.24 3.02
CA SER A 149 20.36 -22.32 3.61
C SER A 149 21.01 -21.32 4.57
N LYS A 150 21.92 -21.75 5.45
CA LYS A 150 22.63 -20.84 6.35
C LYS A 150 23.47 -19.80 5.60
N GLN A 151 24.17 -20.18 4.52
CA GLN A 151 24.97 -19.25 3.71
C GLN A 151 24.05 -18.25 3.00
N LEU A 152 22.91 -18.70 2.45
CA LEU A 152 21.92 -17.82 1.83
C LEU A 152 21.29 -16.86 2.84
N LEU A 153 20.85 -17.35 4.00
CA LEU A 153 20.31 -16.52 5.08
C LEU A 153 21.33 -15.47 5.55
N HIS A 154 22.59 -15.88 5.74
CA HIS A 154 23.67 -14.97 6.10
C HIS A 154 23.94 -13.93 4.99
N PHE A 155 23.95 -14.36 3.72
CA PHE A 155 24.14 -13.47 2.57
C PHE A 155 23.01 -12.45 2.43
N LEU A 156 21.77 -12.88 2.69
CA LEU A 156 20.55 -12.06 2.69
C LEU A 156 20.37 -11.22 3.98
N GLY A 157 21.18 -11.47 5.02
CA GLY A 157 21.07 -10.75 6.29
C GLY A 157 19.83 -11.11 7.10
N SER A 158 19.30 -12.32 6.94
CA SER A 158 18.10 -12.80 7.65
C SER A 158 18.41 -13.91 8.64
N GLY A 159 17.61 -13.99 9.72
CA GLY A 159 17.72 -15.03 10.74
C GLY A 159 17.01 -16.33 10.38
N ASN A 160 15.97 -16.28 9.54
CA ASN A 160 15.20 -17.45 9.11
C ASN A 160 14.51 -17.22 7.74
N LEU A 161 13.92 -18.29 7.19
CA LEU A 161 13.23 -18.30 5.88
C LEU A 161 11.85 -17.63 5.90
N GLU A 162 11.14 -17.67 7.03
CA GLU A 162 9.82 -17.07 7.20
C GLU A 162 9.89 -15.53 7.18
N ASP A 163 10.94 -14.97 7.79
CA ASP A 163 11.29 -13.55 7.75
C ASP A 163 11.56 -13.08 6.31
N ILE A 164 12.23 -13.90 5.48
CA ILE A 164 12.51 -13.56 4.07
C ILE A 164 11.23 -13.62 3.24
N ASN A 165 10.44 -14.68 3.42
CA ASN A 165 9.22 -14.88 2.64
C ASN A 165 8.17 -13.81 2.99
N SER A 166 8.03 -13.44 4.25
CA SER A 166 7.14 -12.35 4.68
C SER A 166 7.58 -11.00 4.10
N LYS A 167 8.87 -10.64 4.20
CA LYS A 167 9.44 -9.42 3.59
C LYS A 167 9.25 -9.39 2.07
N SER A 168 9.53 -10.50 1.39
CA SER A 168 9.42 -10.63 -0.06
C SER A 168 7.98 -10.52 -0.54
N SER A 169 7.02 -11.10 0.17
CA SER A 169 5.60 -11.06 -0.19
C SER A 169 5.05 -9.62 -0.23
N GLY A 170 5.49 -8.75 0.69
CA GLY A 170 5.10 -7.35 0.73
C GLY A 170 5.61 -6.57 -0.49
N MET A 171 6.88 -6.75 -0.83
CA MET A 171 7.51 -6.09 -1.98
C MET A 171 6.98 -6.63 -3.32
N MET A 172 6.78 -7.94 -3.42
CA MET A 172 6.31 -8.59 -4.64
C MET A 172 4.86 -8.23 -4.96
N ARG A 173 3.99 -8.11 -3.94
CA ARG A 173 2.61 -7.62 -4.12
C ARG A 173 2.56 -6.20 -4.70
N ILE A 174 3.55 -5.37 -4.38
CA ILE A 174 3.66 -4.00 -4.90
C ILE A 174 4.18 -4.00 -6.33
N ALA A 175 5.18 -4.85 -6.63
CA ALA A 175 5.76 -4.96 -7.96
C ALA A 175 4.85 -5.65 -8.99
N LEU A 176 3.98 -6.56 -8.53
CA LEU A 176 3.03 -7.31 -9.37
C LEU A 176 1.63 -6.68 -9.43
N ASN A 177 1.45 -5.47 -8.91
CA ASN A 177 0.15 -4.82 -8.88
C ASN A 177 -0.40 -4.57 -10.31
N GLU A 178 -1.71 -4.76 -10.50
CA GLU A 178 -2.34 -4.73 -11.82
C GLU A 178 -2.27 -3.33 -12.47
N LYS A 179 -2.09 -3.36 -13.79
CA LYS A 179 -2.03 -2.22 -14.68
C LYS A 179 -3.19 -1.23 -14.44
N SER A 180 -2.88 -0.07 -13.88
CA SER A 180 -3.84 1.04 -13.80
C SER A 180 -3.78 1.89 -15.08
N LEU A 181 -4.93 2.42 -15.51
CA LEU A 181 -4.99 3.23 -16.73
C LEU A 181 -4.14 4.50 -16.54
N GLY A 182 -3.07 4.63 -17.34
CA GLY A 182 -2.18 5.80 -17.35
C GLY A 182 -0.99 5.74 -16.38
N SER A 183 -0.81 4.67 -15.59
CA SER A 183 0.45 4.42 -14.85
C SER A 183 1.45 3.66 -15.70
N PRO A 184 2.74 3.57 -15.28
CA PRO A 184 3.69 2.69 -15.94
C PRO A 184 3.20 1.23 -15.94
N ASP A 185 3.35 0.57 -17.09
CA ASP A 185 3.19 -0.87 -17.30
C ASP A 185 4.52 -1.54 -16.92
N ILE A 186 4.51 -2.27 -15.81
CA ILE A 186 5.68 -2.99 -15.30
C ILE A 186 5.37 -4.47 -15.47
N THR A 187 6.15 -5.14 -16.32
CA THR A 187 6.07 -6.59 -16.49
C THR A 187 7.22 -7.21 -15.72
N PHE A 188 6.93 -7.79 -14.57
CA PHE A 188 7.90 -8.49 -13.73
C PHE A 188 7.54 -9.98 -13.71
N VAL A 189 8.40 -10.83 -14.29
CA VAL A 189 8.11 -12.27 -14.41
C VAL A 189 9.30 -13.12 -13.96
N ASN A 190 8.97 -14.17 -13.20
CA ASN A 190 9.91 -15.12 -12.64
C ASN A 190 9.62 -16.51 -13.17
N GLY A 191 10.66 -17.29 -13.42
CA GLY A 191 10.52 -18.68 -13.79
C GLY A 191 11.63 -19.56 -13.22
N VAL A 192 11.32 -20.83 -13.00
CA VAL A 192 12.23 -21.86 -12.52
C VAL A 192 12.06 -23.10 -13.40
N TRP A 193 13.15 -23.53 -14.04
CA TRP A 193 13.19 -24.73 -14.86
C TRP A 193 14.14 -25.74 -14.22
N VAL A 194 13.64 -26.95 -14.06
CA VAL A 194 14.37 -28.05 -13.42
C VAL A 194 14.46 -29.21 -14.38
N ASP A 195 15.60 -29.89 -14.43
CA ASP A 195 15.76 -31.10 -15.24
C ASP A 195 14.67 -32.13 -14.89
N GLN A 196 14.04 -32.73 -15.90
CA GLN A 196 12.93 -33.65 -15.77
C GLN A 196 13.24 -34.90 -14.93
N ARG A 197 14.53 -35.24 -14.75
CA ARG A 197 14.95 -36.33 -13.84
C ARG A 197 14.59 -36.04 -12.38
N PHE A 198 14.37 -34.77 -12.03
CA PHE A 198 14.11 -34.32 -10.66
C PHE A 198 12.75 -33.62 -10.57
N PRO A 199 11.67 -34.34 -10.23
CA PRO A 199 10.36 -33.75 -10.05
C PRO A 199 10.39 -32.65 -8.98
N VAL A 200 9.87 -31.48 -9.33
CA VAL A 200 9.80 -30.35 -8.40
C VAL A 200 8.74 -30.60 -7.34
N LYS A 201 9.04 -30.28 -6.08
CA LYS A 201 8.14 -30.52 -4.95
C LYS A 201 6.90 -29.62 -5.02
N PRO A 202 5.69 -30.17 -4.80
CA PRO A 202 4.47 -29.36 -4.74
C PRO A 202 4.54 -28.24 -3.72
N SER A 203 5.11 -28.50 -2.53
CA SER A 203 5.28 -27.48 -1.48
C SER A 203 6.18 -26.32 -1.90
N TYR A 204 7.16 -26.56 -2.76
CA TYR A 204 8.03 -25.51 -3.29
C TYR A 204 7.30 -24.70 -4.37
N MET A 205 6.57 -25.38 -5.27
CA MET A 205 5.72 -24.72 -6.27
C MET A 205 4.66 -23.82 -5.62
N GLU A 206 4.04 -24.24 -4.52
CA GLU A 206 3.07 -23.44 -3.78
C GLU A 206 3.67 -22.13 -3.25
N VAL A 207 4.89 -22.18 -2.70
CA VAL A 207 5.60 -20.97 -2.25
C VAL A 207 5.95 -20.06 -3.42
N LEU A 208 6.48 -20.63 -4.50
CA LEU A 208 6.86 -19.89 -5.71
C LEU A 208 5.68 -19.19 -6.38
N ASN A 209 4.56 -19.89 -6.54
CA ASN A 209 3.34 -19.34 -7.13
C ASN A 209 2.59 -18.39 -6.17
N GLY A 210 2.60 -18.69 -4.88
CA GLY A 210 1.95 -17.88 -3.85
C GLY A 210 2.60 -16.50 -3.70
N ILE A 211 3.92 -16.49 -3.50
CA ILE A 211 4.69 -15.29 -3.13
C ILE A 211 5.29 -14.60 -4.35
N TYR A 212 5.96 -15.35 -5.23
CA TYR A 212 6.81 -14.81 -6.29
C TYR A 212 6.12 -14.76 -7.67
N LYS A 213 4.89 -15.29 -7.77
CA LYS A 213 4.17 -15.57 -9.04
C LYS A 213 5.08 -16.20 -10.08
N ALA A 214 5.98 -17.08 -9.62
CA ALA A 214 6.98 -17.70 -10.47
C ALA A 214 6.41 -18.94 -11.15
N GLU A 215 6.61 -19.04 -12.46
CA GLU A 215 6.28 -20.25 -13.20
C GLU A 215 7.33 -21.33 -12.94
N THR A 216 6.90 -22.57 -12.72
CA THR A 216 7.82 -23.67 -12.43
C THR A 216 7.56 -24.82 -13.39
N ARG A 217 8.61 -25.29 -14.07
CA ARG A 217 8.50 -26.36 -15.08
C ARG A 217 9.64 -27.36 -14.98
N ASN A 218 9.34 -28.60 -15.35
CA ASN A 218 10.34 -29.64 -15.57
C ASN A 218 10.66 -29.73 -17.08
N VAL A 219 11.94 -29.76 -17.46
CA VAL A 219 12.41 -29.80 -18.87
C VAL A 219 13.56 -30.80 -19.06
N ASP A 220 13.74 -31.30 -20.27
CA ASP A 220 14.81 -32.27 -20.58
C ASP A 220 16.12 -31.57 -20.96
N PHE A 221 16.88 -31.11 -19.97
CA PHE A 221 18.21 -30.54 -20.25
C PHE A 221 19.20 -31.61 -20.72
N LEU A 222 19.14 -32.82 -20.17
CA LEU A 222 20.07 -33.90 -20.49
C LEU A 222 20.10 -34.24 -21.98
N ASN A 223 18.95 -34.40 -22.63
CA ASN A 223 18.87 -34.83 -24.03
C ASN A 223 18.41 -33.72 -24.99
N LYS A 224 17.77 -32.66 -24.48
CA LYS A 224 17.06 -31.65 -25.29
C LYS A 224 17.31 -30.22 -24.83
N ALA A 225 18.56 -29.90 -24.46
CA ALA A 225 18.96 -28.56 -23.99
C ALA A 225 18.56 -27.40 -24.93
N ASP A 226 18.62 -27.61 -26.25
CA ASP A 226 18.18 -26.60 -27.23
C ASP A 226 16.66 -26.40 -27.24
N GLU A 227 15.87 -27.48 -27.06
CA GLU A 227 14.41 -27.37 -26.92
C GLU A 227 14.07 -26.63 -25.61
N ALA A 228 14.77 -26.92 -24.51
CA ALA A 228 14.61 -26.22 -23.24
C ALA A 228 14.98 -24.73 -23.34
N THR A 229 16.05 -24.40 -24.09
CA THR A 229 16.42 -23.01 -24.39
C THR A 229 15.32 -22.27 -25.15
N ASN A 230 14.74 -22.92 -26.17
CA ASN A 230 13.62 -22.36 -26.94
C ASN A 230 12.38 -22.18 -26.07
N GLU A 231 12.13 -23.09 -25.14
CA GLU A 231 11.02 -22.98 -24.19
C GLU A 231 11.18 -21.77 -23.27
N ILE A 232 12.35 -21.58 -22.66
CA ILE A 232 12.62 -20.43 -21.77
C ILE A 232 12.52 -19.11 -22.55
N ASN A 233 13.04 -19.07 -23.78
CA ASN A 233 12.91 -17.90 -24.65
C ASN A 233 11.44 -17.61 -25.02
N SER A 234 10.67 -18.64 -25.36
CA SER A 234 9.25 -18.50 -25.68
C SER A 234 8.43 -18.05 -24.47
N TRP A 235 8.78 -18.54 -23.27
CA TRP A 235 8.19 -18.09 -22.01
C TRP A 235 8.46 -16.60 -21.81
N ALA A 236 9.72 -16.16 -21.91
CA ALA A 236 10.09 -14.77 -21.75
C ALA A 236 9.38 -13.87 -22.79
N GLU A 237 9.30 -14.32 -24.05
CA GLU A 237 8.63 -13.59 -25.13
C GLU A 237 7.13 -13.43 -24.84
N ASN A 238 6.45 -14.51 -24.48
CA ASN A 238 5.03 -14.49 -24.18
C ASN A 238 4.72 -13.64 -22.94
N ALA A 239 5.48 -13.85 -21.87
CA ALA A 239 5.34 -13.15 -20.60
C ALA A 239 5.56 -11.63 -20.76
N THR A 240 6.46 -11.23 -21.66
CA THR A 240 6.77 -9.83 -21.96
C THR A 240 6.07 -9.28 -23.21
N LYS A 241 5.08 -9.99 -23.76
CA LYS A 241 4.30 -9.55 -24.93
C LYS A 241 5.16 -9.24 -26.17
N GLY A 242 6.22 -10.02 -26.39
CA GLY A 242 7.11 -9.90 -27.54
C GLY A 242 8.31 -8.96 -27.36
N LEU A 243 8.48 -8.39 -26.16
CA LEU A 243 9.52 -7.39 -25.89
C LEU A 243 10.87 -8.02 -25.55
N ILE A 244 10.89 -9.14 -24.83
CA ILE A 244 12.09 -9.92 -24.55
C ILE A 244 11.98 -11.25 -25.33
N ARG A 245 12.48 -11.27 -26.57
CA ARG A 245 12.36 -12.45 -27.47
C ARG A 245 13.39 -13.53 -27.21
N THR A 246 14.58 -13.13 -26.78
CA THR A 246 15.70 -14.02 -26.50
C THR A 246 16.21 -13.63 -25.13
N MET A 247 16.09 -14.52 -24.17
CA MET A 247 16.65 -14.40 -22.83
C MET A 247 17.96 -15.18 -22.71
N ILE A 248 18.06 -16.28 -23.45
CA ILE A 248 19.19 -17.20 -23.44
C ILE A 248 19.63 -17.44 -24.89
N PRO A 249 20.90 -17.21 -25.24
CA PRO A 249 21.40 -17.54 -26.57
C PRO A 249 21.46 -19.07 -26.77
N SER A 250 21.31 -19.53 -28.01
CA SER A 250 21.43 -20.95 -28.35
C SER A 250 22.79 -21.52 -27.91
N GLY A 251 22.78 -22.72 -27.33
CA GLY A 251 23.97 -23.40 -26.81
C GLY A 251 24.47 -22.92 -25.44
N ALA A 252 23.78 -21.99 -24.76
CA ALA A 252 24.13 -21.59 -23.40
C ALA A 252 23.78 -22.66 -22.34
N LEU A 253 22.74 -23.44 -22.58
CA LEU A 253 22.36 -24.58 -21.74
C LEU A 253 22.89 -25.88 -22.36
N ASN A 254 23.21 -26.86 -21.53
CA ASN A 254 23.82 -28.12 -21.95
C ASN A 254 23.31 -29.31 -21.12
N SER A 255 23.83 -30.51 -21.39
CA SER A 255 23.42 -31.75 -20.72
C SER A 255 23.78 -31.81 -19.23
N GLU A 256 24.64 -30.92 -18.74
CA GLU A 256 25.01 -30.79 -17.31
C GLU A 256 24.10 -29.80 -16.56
N THR A 257 23.22 -29.10 -17.27
CA THR A 257 22.28 -28.15 -16.68
C THR A 257 21.22 -28.90 -15.85
N MET A 258 20.98 -28.45 -14.62
CA MET A 258 20.04 -29.06 -13.69
C MET A 258 18.92 -28.11 -13.27
N ILE A 259 19.25 -26.92 -12.78
CA ILE A 259 18.27 -25.94 -12.30
C ILE A 259 18.63 -24.57 -12.86
N VAL A 260 17.69 -23.94 -13.55
CA VAL A 260 17.82 -22.58 -14.09
C VAL A 260 16.71 -21.72 -13.52
N LEU A 261 17.08 -20.60 -12.89
CA LEU A 261 16.14 -19.56 -12.52
C LEU A 261 16.27 -18.42 -13.50
N ALA A 262 15.15 -17.82 -13.89
CA ALA A 262 15.17 -16.67 -14.78
C ALA A 262 14.19 -15.59 -14.35
N ASN A 263 14.60 -14.34 -14.54
CA ASN A 263 13.75 -13.18 -14.40
C ASN A 263 13.81 -12.32 -15.66
N ALA A 264 12.64 -11.94 -16.16
CA ALA A 264 12.47 -10.93 -17.20
C ALA A 264 11.75 -9.73 -16.60
N LEU A 265 12.30 -8.54 -16.85
CA LEU A 265 11.69 -7.30 -16.41
C LEU A 265 11.60 -6.28 -17.55
N TYR A 266 10.43 -5.68 -17.68
CA TYR A 266 10.17 -4.58 -18.60
C TYR A 266 9.39 -3.47 -17.90
N PHE A 267 9.72 -2.22 -18.22
CA PHE A 267 9.01 -1.03 -17.74
C PHE A 267 8.65 -0.14 -18.90
N LYS A 268 7.42 0.34 -18.89
CA LYS A 268 6.90 1.30 -19.87
C LYS A 268 6.08 2.34 -19.16
N GLY A 269 6.46 3.61 -19.21
CA GLY A 269 5.72 4.67 -18.52
C GLY A 269 5.83 5.99 -19.24
N ALA A 270 4.74 6.72 -19.44
CA ALA A 270 4.80 8.05 -20.03
C ALA A 270 5.37 9.07 -19.04
N TRP A 271 6.09 10.09 -19.50
CA TRP A 271 6.47 11.22 -18.66
C TRP A 271 5.22 11.96 -18.16
N ALA A 272 5.26 12.46 -16.92
CA ALA A 272 4.19 13.35 -16.44
C ALA A 272 4.11 14.64 -17.27
N CYS A 273 5.26 15.13 -17.73
CA CYS A 273 5.41 16.20 -18.70
C CYS A 273 6.28 15.69 -19.85
N LYS A 274 5.69 15.53 -21.05
CA LYS A 274 6.39 15.02 -22.23
C LYS A 274 7.36 16.05 -22.80
N PHE A 275 8.40 15.56 -23.47
CA PHE A 275 9.29 16.42 -24.24
C PHE A 275 8.65 16.71 -25.61
N ASP A 276 8.89 17.91 -26.14
CA ASP A 276 8.45 18.23 -27.49
C ASP A 276 9.45 17.65 -28.50
N SER A 277 9.00 16.66 -29.27
CA SER A 277 9.82 16.02 -30.31
C SER A 277 10.39 16.98 -31.36
N SER A 278 9.76 18.15 -31.57
CA SER A 278 10.28 19.18 -32.46
C SER A 278 11.52 19.91 -31.90
N MET A 279 11.75 19.82 -30.59
CA MET A 279 12.90 20.39 -29.90
C MET A 279 14.07 19.42 -29.77
N THR A 280 13.89 18.14 -30.13
CA THR A 280 14.96 17.13 -30.12
C THR A 280 16.05 17.51 -31.13
N GLN A 281 17.30 17.49 -30.69
CA GLN A 281 18.45 17.90 -31.50
C GLN A 281 19.59 16.90 -31.42
N GLU A 282 20.27 16.69 -32.54
CA GLU A 282 21.53 15.94 -32.59
C GLU A 282 22.64 16.72 -31.86
N LYS A 283 23.26 16.09 -30.87
CA LYS A 283 24.39 16.64 -30.12
C LYS A 283 25.43 15.56 -29.84
N ASN A 284 26.65 16.00 -29.57
CA ASN A 284 27.75 15.09 -29.23
C ASN A 284 27.57 14.52 -27.82
N PHE A 285 27.59 13.19 -27.72
CA PHE A 285 27.78 12.45 -26.49
C PHE A 285 29.24 11.97 -26.42
N HIS A 286 29.94 12.28 -25.34
CA HIS A 286 31.34 11.94 -25.12
C HIS A 286 31.42 10.54 -24.50
N LEU A 287 32.16 9.63 -25.10
CA LEU A 287 32.29 8.24 -24.66
C LEU A 287 33.41 8.09 -23.61
N LEU A 288 33.43 6.94 -22.93
CA LEU A 288 34.48 6.63 -21.93
C LEU A 288 35.89 6.58 -22.54
N ASN A 289 36.00 6.12 -23.78
CA ASN A 289 37.26 6.08 -24.53
C ASN A 289 37.76 7.47 -25.00
N GLY A 290 37.00 8.54 -24.72
CA GLY A 290 37.33 9.91 -25.11
C GLY A 290 36.82 10.34 -26.49
N GLU A 291 36.26 9.42 -27.28
CA GLU A 291 35.60 9.74 -28.55
C GLU A 291 34.26 10.44 -28.32
N SER A 292 33.62 10.91 -29.38
CA SER A 292 32.28 11.49 -29.32
C SER A 292 31.42 10.98 -30.46
N THR A 293 30.14 10.77 -30.17
CA THR A 293 29.15 10.32 -31.16
C THR A 293 27.95 11.25 -31.17
N SER A 294 27.32 11.43 -32.34
CA SER A 294 26.10 12.24 -32.45
C SER A 294 24.90 11.43 -31.99
N VAL A 295 24.16 11.95 -31.02
CA VAL A 295 22.96 11.34 -30.44
C VAL A 295 21.83 12.36 -30.45
N ALA A 296 20.59 11.90 -30.62
CA ALA A 296 19.41 12.72 -30.41
C ALA A 296 19.20 13.04 -28.92
N PHE A 297 19.28 14.31 -28.54
CA PHE A 297 18.97 14.80 -27.20
C PHE A 297 17.61 15.50 -27.16
N MET A 298 16.79 15.10 -26.19
CA MET A 298 15.52 15.74 -25.87
C MET A 298 15.70 16.90 -24.88
N THR A 299 14.84 17.91 -25.02
CA THR A 299 14.78 19.11 -24.16
C THR A 299 13.33 19.62 -24.05
N SER A 300 13.08 20.56 -23.14
CA SER A 300 11.75 21.11 -22.85
C SER A 300 11.77 22.63 -22.84
N ASP A 301 10.61 23.29 -22.92
CA ASP A 301 10.55 24.73 -22.66
C ASP A 301 10.87 25.05 -21.18
N LEU A 302 12.09 25.55 -20.97
CA LEU A 302 12.63 25.88 -19.65
C LEU A 302 12.08 27.19 -19.07
N ARG A 303 11.27 27.95 -19.82
CA ARG A 303 10.60 29.15 -19.29
C ARG A 303 9.42 28.78 -18.40
N GLU A 304 8.75 27.68 -18.72
CA GLU A 304 7.51 27.25 -18.06
C GLU A 304 7.70 26.02 -17.17
N THR A 305 8.76 25.24 -17.40
CA THR A 305 8.99 23.96 -16.71
C THR A 305 10.05 24.08 -15.61
N ARG A 306 9.73 23.57 -14.41
CA ARG A 306 10.66 23.43 -13.29
C ARG A 306 10.96 21.96 -13.01
N TYR A 307 12.23 21.64 -12.83
CA TYR A 307 12.69 20.27 -12.57
C TYR A 307 13.20 20.10 -11.16
N ALA A 308 13.03 18.91 -10.60
CA ALA A 308 13.66 18.54 -9.34
C ALA A 308 15.14 18.25 -9.59
N TYR A 309 16.01 19.11 -9.07
CA TYR A 309 17.45 19.11 -9.33
C TYR A 309 18.25 19.26 -8.03
N GLY A 310 19.43 18.64 -7.97
CA GLY A 310 20.37 18.79 -6.86
C GLY A 310 21.81 18.57 -7.30
N MET A 311 22.74 19.28 -6.66
CA MET A 311 24.18 19.08 -6.82
C MET A 311 24.74 18.38 -5.58
N PHE A 312 25.59 17.40 -5.83
CA PHE A 312 26.23 16.60 -4.80
C PHE A 312 27.75 16.56 -5.06
N ASP A 313 28.48 16.08 -4.08
CA ASP A 313 29.91 15.87 -4.21
C ASP A 313 30.20 14.81 -5.29
N GLY A 314 30.79 15.27 -6.40
CA GLY A 314 31.16 14.46 -7.57
C GLY A 314 30.08 14.27 -8.64
N PHE A 315 28.80 14.61 -8.41
CA PHE A 315 27.72 14.37 -9.37
C PHE A 315 26.50 15.30 -9.18
N LYS A 316 25.61 15.31 -10.18
CA LYS A 316 24.33 16.03 -10.19
C LYS A 316 23.19 15.03 -10.33
N VAL A 317 22.03 15.36 -9.76
CA VAL A 317 20.84 14.52 -9.85
C VAL A 317 19.68 15.33 -10.45
N LEU A 318 19.04 14.77 -11.46
CA LEU A 318 17.79 15.26 -12.02
C LEU A 318 16.70 14.21 -11.82
N LYS A 319 15.56 14.59 -11.27
CA LYS A 319 14.40 13.73 -11.09
C LYS A 319 13.27 14.16 -12.02
N ILE A 320 12.82 13.22 -12.86
CA ILE A 320 11.69 13.40 -13.77
C ILE A 320 10.58 12.42 -13.41
N PRO A 321 9.37 12.89 -13.05
CA PRO A 321 8.26 12.02 -12.70
C PRO A 321 7.60 11.40 -13.94
N TYR A 322 7.19 10.14 -13.80
CA TYR A 322 6.27 9.49 -14.76
C TYR A 322 4.82 9.88 -14.47
N GLN A 323 3.97 9.74 -15.48
CA GLN A 323 2.53 9.84 -15.35
C GLN A 323 2.06 8.73 -14.42
N ALA A 324 1.40 9.11 -13.32
CA ALA A 324 0.87 8.15 -12.35
C ALA A 324 -0.54 7.66 -12.72
N GLY A 325 -1.25 8.37 -13.60
CA GLY A 325 -2.66 8.08 -13.92
C GLY A 325 -3.51 8.06 -12.66
N HIS A 326 -4.23 6.95 -12.46
CA HIS A 326 -5.00 6.67 -11.24
C HIS A 326 -4.25 5.81 -10.20
N SER A 327 -2.98 5.47 -10.45
CA SER A 327 -2.17 4.67 -9.52
C SER A 327 -1.79 5.47 -8.27
N LEU A 328 -1.83 4.79 -7.12
CA LEU A 328 -1.27 5.32 -5.86
C LEU A 328 0.27 5.32 -5.87
N MET A 329 0.89 4.47 -6.72
CA MET A 329 2.35 4.36 -6.86
C MET A 329 2.86 5.46 -7.78
N LYS A 330 3.88 6.18 -7.33
CA LYS A 330 4.47 7.30 -8.08
C LYS A 330 5.89 6.97 -8.47
N TYR A 331 6.10 6.73 -9.76
CA TYR A 331 7.40 6.44 -10.30
C TYR A 331 8.12 7.72 -10.74
N SER A 332 9.43 7.75 -10.57
CA SER A 332 10.27 8.81 -11.12
C SER A 332 11.59 8.23 -11.58
N MET A 333 12.07 8.73 -12.71
CA MET A 333 13.42 8.47 -13.18
C MET A 333 14.38 9.50 -12.57
N TYR A 334 15.49 9.01 -12.05
CA TYR A 334 16.60 9.78 -11.54
C TYR A 334 17.76 9.63 -12.53
N PHE A 335 18.23 10.75 -13.07
CA PHE A 335 19.47 10.81 -13.84
C PHE A 335 20.58 11.29 -12.91
N ILE A 336 21.61 10.48 -12.72
CA ILE A 336 22.77 10.76 -11.87
C ILE A 336 23.98 10.94 -12.78
N LEU A 337 24.33 12.20 -13.00
CA LEU A 337 25.36 12.61 -13.94
C LEU A 337 26.64 12.98 -13.17
N PRO A 338 27.78 12.30 -13.40
CA PRO A 338 29.06 12.73 -12.86
C PRO A 338 29.38 14.19 -13.24
N ASN A 339 30.15 14.89 -12.42
CA ASN A 339 30.57 16.25 -12.78
C ASN A 339 31.64 16.24 -13.88
N GLU A 340 32.43 15.18 -13.95
CA GLU A 340 33.51 14.98 -14.93
C GLU A 340 33.07 14.00 -16.01
N LYS A 341 33.46 14.26 -17.27
CA LYS A 341 33.08 13.41 -18.42
C LYS A 341 33.52 11.94 -18.27
N GLN A 342 34.64 11.71 -17.57
CA GLN A 342 35.18 10.38 -17.28
C GLN A 342 34.87 9.91 -15.83
N GLY A 343 33.94 10.57 -15.15
CA GLY A 343 33.65 10.34 -13.73
C GLY A 343 32.73 9.15 -13.44
N LEU A 344 32.27 8.38 -14.44
CA LEU A 344 31.33 7.27 -14.23
C LEU A 344 31.92 6.18 -13.32
N GLN A 345 33.20 5.83 -13.50
CA GLN A 345 33.84 4.82 -12.64
C GLN A 345 33.81 5.25 -11.17
N ASN A 346 34.24 6.48 -10.87
CA ASN A 346 34.25 7.03 -9.51
C ASN A 346 32.84 7.07 -8.91
N LEU A 347 31.83 7.41 -9.72
CA LEU A 347 30.43 7.39 -9.32
C LEU A 347 29.97 5.97 -8.95
N LEU A 348 30.27 4.97 -9.79
CA LEU A 348 29.87 3.58 -9.55
C LEU A 348 30.63 2.95 -8.38
N GLU A 349 31.90 3.29 -8.19
CA GLU A 349 32.67 2.89 -7.00
C GLU A 349 32.06 3.47 -5.73
N LYS A 350 31.60 4.73 -5.76
CA LYS A 350 30.88 5.37 -4.64
C LYS A 350 29.59 4.64 -4.29
N PHE A 351 28.76 4.28 -5.29
CA PHE A 351 27.51 3.53 -5.08
C PHE A 351 27.74 2.08 -4.66
N LYS A 352 28.82 1.43 -5.12
CA LYS A 352 29.20 0.09 -4.66
C LYS A 352 29.69 0.11 -3.21
N ALA A 353 30.48 1.12 -2.83
CA ALA A 353 31.02 1.25 -1.49
C ALA A 353 29.93 1.62 -0.47
N ASP A 354 28.95 2.43 -0.86
CA ASP A 354 27.78 2.78 -0.06
C ASP A 354 26.47 2.42 -0.78
N PRO A 355 26.00 1.17 -0.62
CA PRO A 355 24.70 0.75 -1.15
C PRO A 355 23.51 1.57 -0.60
N GLY A 356 23.69 2.32 0.50
CA GLY A 356 22.68 3.24 1.03
C GLY A 356 22.34 4.38 0.07
N LEU A 357 23.25 4.75 -0.85
CA LEU A 357 23.01 5.77 -1.88
C LEU A 357 21.87 5.39 -2.84
N PHE A 358 21.67 4.10 -3.08
CA PHE A 358 20.52 3.62 -3.85
C PHE A 358 19.20 3.91 -3.15
N ASN A 359 19.15 3.91 -1.82
CA ASN A 359 17.94 4.17 -1.04
C ASN A 359 17.83 5.62 -0.56
N GLN A 360 18.90 6.41 -0.73
CA GLN A 360 18.94 7.80 -0.28
C GLN A 360 17.83 8.64 -0.94
N GLN A 361 17.14 9.42 -0.10
CA GLN A 361 16.30 10.51 -0.56
C GLN A 361 17.19 11.72 -0.86
N PHE A 362 17.44 11.96 -2.14
CA PHE A 362 18.16 13.16 -2.56
C PHE A 362 17.33 14.42 -2.22
N HIS A 363 17.98 15.38 -1.57
CA HIS A 363 17.39 16.70 -1.28
C HIS A 363 17.36 17.55 -2.56
N LEU A 364 16.39 17.27 -3.42
CA LEU A 364 16.22 17.96 -4.71
C LEU A 364 15.34 19.20 -4.56
N ARG A 365 15.75 20.31 -5.17
CA ARG A 365 14.96 21.56 -5.23
C ARG A 365 14.29 21.68 -6.58
N LYS A 366 13.11 22.30 -6.63
CA LYS A 366 12.46 22.65 -7.90
C LYS A 366 13.15 23.88 -8.49
N GLU A 367 13.99 23.66 -9.49
CA GLU A 367 14.80 24.69 -10.14
C GLU A 367 14.32 24.94 -11.57
N THR A 368 14.47 26.19 -12.02
CA THR A 368 14.39 26.54 -13.45
C THR A 368 15.79 26.37 -14.04
N LEU A 369 15.96 25.40 -14.93
CA LEU A 369 17.26 25.11 -15.54
C LEU A 369 17.60 26.13 -16.64
N ALA A 370 18.88 26.48 -16.79
CA ALA A 370 19.37 27.23 -17.95
C ALA A 370 19.39 26.34 -19.20
N GLU A 371 19.82 25.10 -19.03
CA GLU A 371 19.89 24.10 -20.08
C GLU A 371 19.48 22.73 -19.54
N LEU A 372 18.73 21.98 -20.34
CA LEU A 372 18.36 20.60 -20.11
C LEU A 372 18.58 19.83 -21.40
N TRP A 373 19.44 18.81 -21.36
CA TRP A 373 19.62 17.89 -22.48
C TRP A 373 19.77 16.48 -21.95
N ILE A 374 18.88 15.59 -22.40
CA ILE A 374 18.90 14.17 -22.04
C ILE A 374 18.96 13.36 -23.35
N PRO A 375 19.89 12.41 -23.53
CA PRO A 375 19.93 11.62 -24.74
C PRO A 375 18.77 10.62 -24.77
N LYS A 376 18.25 10.35 -25.96
CA LYS A 376 17.41 9.17 -26.20
C LYS A 376 18.28 7.92 -26.20
N PHE A 377 17.80 6.83 -25.62
CA PHE A 377 18.52 5.56 -25.62
C PHE A 377 17.56 4.38 -25.51
N LYS A 378 17.94 3.26 -26.10
CA LYS A 378 17.22 2.00 -26.02
C LYS A 378 18.23 0.86 -26.00
N PHE A 379 18.13 -0.02 -25.02
CA PHE A 379 18.95 -1.22 -24.95
C PHE A 379 18.34 -2.28 -24.04
N SER A 380 18.83 -3.49 -24.15
CA SER A 380 18.58 -4.55 -23.17
C SER A 380 19.91 -5.07 -22.63
N HIS A 381 19.90 -5.55 -21.39
CA HIS A 381 21.08 -6.16 -20.81
C HIS A 381 20.69 -7.49 -20.18
N GLU A 382 21.41 -8.53 -20.57
CA GLU A 382 21.27 -9.89 -20.05
C GLU A 382 22.57 -10.33 -19.40
N PHE A 383 22.47 -11.00 -18.26
CA PHE A 383 23.63 -11.57 -17.58
C PHE A 383 23.23 -12.74 -16.69
N SER A 384 24.24 -13.57 -16.42
CA SER A 384 24.20 -14.58 -15.38
C SER A 384 24.54 -13.94 -14.02
N ALA A 385 23.56 -13.86 -13.14
CA ALA A 385 23.68 -13.30 -11.81
C ALA A 385 24.50 -14.20 -10.86
N SER A 386 24.54 -15.52 -11.13
CA SER A 386 25.29 -16.50 -10.33
C SER A 386 26.78 -16.12 -10.27
N ARG A 387 27.40 -15.69 -11.38
CA ARG A 387 28.78 -15.20 -11.42
C ARG A 387 29.03 -14.08 -10.40
N PHE A 388 28.15 -13.08 -10.37
CA PHE A 388 28.31 -11.92 -9.48
C PHE A 388 28.05 -12.27 -8.02
N MET A 389 27.15 -13.21 -7.75
CA MET A 389 26.89 -13.73 -6.40
C MET A 389 28.11 -14.52 -5.86
N THR A 390 28.71 -15.37 -6.70
CA THR A 390 29.95 -16.09 -6.40
C THR A 390 31.11 -15.13 -6.10
N GLU A 391 31.27 -14.07 -6.91
CA GLU A 391 32.26 -13.01 -6.66
C GLU A 391 32.07 -12.30 -5.30
N LEU A 392 30.85 -12.31 -4.76
CA LEU A 392 30.52 -11.73 -3.45
C LEU A 392 30.51 -12.76 -2.30
N GLY A 393 30.89 -14.02 -2.58
CA GLY A 393 31.09 -15.06 -1.57
C GLY A 393 29.91 -16.02 -1.35
N LEU A 394 28.87 -15.98 -2.21
CA LEU A 394 27.80 -16.98 -2.21
C LEU A 394 28.13 -18.10 -3.20
N THR A 395 28.54 -19.27 -2.71
CA THR A 395 29.08 -20.35 -3.56
C THR A 395 28.28 -21.66 -3.47
N LEU A 396 27.81 -22.05 -2.29
CA LEU A 396 27.19 -23.36 -2.05
C LEU A 396 25.94 -23.65 -2.91
N PRO A 397 25.08 -22.68 -3.28
CA PRO A 397 23.96 -22.97 -4.17
C PRO A 397 24.38 -23.36 -5.59
N PHE A 398 25.61 -23.00 -6.00
CA PHE A 398 26.14 -23.18 -7.36
C PHE A 398 27.11 -24.37 -7.46
N GLU A 399 27.33 -25.09 -6.37
CA GLU A 399 28.17 -26.29 -6.30
C GLU A 399 27.28 -27.52 -6.05
N PRO A 400 27.69 -28.73 -6.50
CA PRO A 400 26.94 -29.95 -6.23
C PRO A 400 26.72 -30.17 -4.72
N VAL A 401 25.47 -30.05 -4.25
CA VAL A 401 25.10 -30.20 -2.84
C VAL A 401 23.82 -31.02 -2.67
N LYS A 402 23.72 -31.79 -1.57
CA LYS A 402 22.49 -32.51 -1.20
C LYS A 402 21.42 -31.62 -0.54
N GLU A 403 21.74 -30.34 -0.37
CA GLU A 403 20.97 -29.43 0.47
C GLU A 403 19.92 -28.60 -0.32
N LEU A 404 19.81 -28.78 -1.63
CA LEU A 404 18.72 -28.22 -2.47
C LEU A 404 17.50 -29.14 -2.58
N THR A 405 17.41 -30.16 -1.71
CA THR A 405 16.28 -31.10 -1.64
C THR A 405 14.98 -30.47 -1.15
N GLY A 406 14.94 -29.17 -0.86
CA GLY A 406 13.68 -28.43 -0.72
C GLY A 406 13.01 -28.13 -2.06
N ILE A 407 13.78 -28.07 -3.15
CA ILE A 407 13.29 -27.79 -4.51
C ILE A 407 12.67 -29.04 -5.14
N VAL A 408 13.38 -30.17 -5.08
CA VAL A 408 13.01 -31.41 -5.81
C VAL A 408 12.96 -32.63 -4.90
N ASP A 409 12.25 -33.66 -5.34
CA ASP A 409 12.40 -35.01 -4.81
C ASP A 409 13.64 -35.67 -5.42
N SER A 410 14.60 -36.03 -4.57
CA SER A 410 15.81 -36.75 -4.93
C SER A 410 15.74 -38.16 -4.34
N PRO A 411 15.19 -39.14 -5.08
CA PRO A 411 14.94 -40.48 -4.55
C PRO A 411 16.23 -41.24 -4.22
N HIS A 412 17.39 -40.84 -4.76
CA HIS A 412 18.68 -41.49 -4.52
C HIS A 412 19.71 -40.59 -3.81
N GLY A 413 19.31 -39.40 -3.34
CA GLY A 413 20.19 -38.49 -2.61
C GLY A 413 21.31 -37.89 -3.47
N GLU A 414 21.01 -37.65 -4.75
CA GLU A 414 21.84 -36.96 -5.72
C GLU A 414 22.22 -35.55 -5.26
N GLU A 415 23.40 -35.11 -5.68
CA GLU A 415 23.85 -33.74 -5.49
C GLU A 415 23.29 -32.86 -6.61
N LEU A 416 22.70 -31.74 -6.22
CA LEU A 416 22.05 -30.77 -7.11
C LEU A 416 22.74 -29.42 -6.96
N PHE A 417 22.65 -28.60 -8.00
CA PHE A 417 23.12 -27.22 -7.96
C PHE A 417 22.28 -26.33 -8.88
N ILE A 418 22.26 -25.04 -8.57
CA ILE A 418 21.72 -24.01 -9.46
C ILE A 418 22.74 -23.78 -10.57
N SER A 419 22.40 -24.21 -11.79
CA SER A 419 23.28 -24.11 -12.95
C SER A 419 23.40 -22.66 -13.42
N ASP A 420 22.30 -21.92 -13.43
CA ASP A 420 22.34 -20.49 -13.72
C ASP A 420 21.18 -19.71 -13.09
N ILE A 421 21.43 -18.43 -12.86
CA ILE A 421 20.44 -17.43 -12.47
C ILE A 421 20.49 -16.31 -13.51
N LEU A 422 19.48 -16.27 -14.36
CA LEU A 422 19.44 -15.39 -15.51
C LEU A 422 18.60 -14.16 -15.22
N HIS A 423 19.15 -12.99 -15.50
CA HIS A 423 18.42 -11.73 -15.41
C HIS A 423 18.50 -10.98 -16.72
N LYS A 424 17.34 -10.58 -17.25
CA LYS A 424 17.24 -9.70 -18.41
C LYS A 424 16.29 -8.54 -18.14
N ALA A 425 16.80 -7.32 -18.35
CA ALA A 425 16.03 -6.09 -18.25
C ALA A 425 16.15 -5.28 -19.54
N CYS A 426 15.07 -4.58 -19.90
CA CYS A 426 15.02 -3.69 -21.06
C CYS A 426 14.58 -2.29 -20.64
N ILE A 427 15.20 -1.27 -21.25
CA ILE A 427 14.87 0.14 -21.05
C ILE A 427 14.90 0.88 -22.39
N GLU A 428 13.94 1.79 -22.57
CA GLU A 428 13.90 2.75 -23.67
C GLU A 428 13.53 4.11 -23.13
N ILE A 429 14.17 5.18 -23.61
CA ILE A 429 13.87 6.55 -23.21
C ILE A 429 13.69 7.40 -24.47
N ASP A 430 12.51 8.00 -24.58
CA ASP A 430 12.10 8.89 -25.66
C ASP A 430 11.34 10.11 -25.11
N GLU A 431 10.80 10.93 -26.01
CA GLU A 431 10.06 12.14 -25.67
C GLU A 431 8.73 11.89 -24.96
N GLU A 432 8.14 10.70 -25.16
CA GLU A 432 6.87 10.29 -24.57
C GLU A 432 7.05 9.72 -23.16
N GLY A 433 8.19 9.07 -22.89
CA GLY A 433 8.45 8.35 -21.66
C GLY A 433 9.47 7.22 -21.80
N THR A 434 9.16 6.11 -21.15
CA THR A 434 9.73 4.80 -21.40
C THR A 434 8.78 4.01 -22.32
N GLU A 435 9.22 3.88 -23.58
CA GLU A 435 8.69 3.25 -24.82
C GLU A 435 7.33 3.67 -25.44
N ALA A 436 7.43 4.42 -26.55
CA ALA A 436 6.44 4.52 -27.63
C ALA A 436 6.93 3.89 -28.96
N ALA A 437 6.69 2.59 -29.16
CA ALA A 437 6.87 1.94 -30.47
C ALA A 437 5.55 1.38 -31.04
N ALA A 438 4.65 2.24 -31.55
CA ALA A 438 3.66 1.90 -32.60
C ALA A 438 2.96 3.14 -33.22
N LYS A 439 3.12 3.31 -34.54
CA LYS A 439 2.40 4.21 -35.49
C LYS A 439 2.67 5.73 -35.44
N SER A 440 3.75 6.17 -36.10
CA SER A 440 3.78 7.47 -36.78
C SER A 440 3.14 7.36 -38.17
N THR A 441 1.81 7.37 -38.23
CA THR A 441 1.11 7.68 -39.49
C THR A 441 1.10 9.19 -39.64
N LYS A 442 1.96 9.71 -40.54
CA LYS A 442 1.93 11.10 -41.01
C LYS A 442 0.49 11.52 -41.33
N LYS A 443 -0.02 12.53 -40.63
CA LYS A 443 -1.15 13.33 -41.11
C LYS A 443 -0.63 14.74 -41.38
N ALA A 444 -0.31 14.96 -42.65
CA ALA A 444 -0.05 16.30 -43.17
C ALA A 444 -1.35 17.13 -43.09
N ARG A 445 -1.25 18.36 -42.58
CA ARG A 445 -2.07 19.53 -42.96
C ARG A 445 -1.40 20.78 -42.40
N THR A 446 -0.56 21.40 -43.22
CA THR A 446 -0.76 22.68 -43.93
C THR A 446 -0.44 23.90 -43.09
N GLU A 447 0.64 24.55 -43.50
CA GLU A 447 1.07 25.88 -43.13
C GLU A 447 -0.05 26.91 -43.37
N ALA A 448 -0.24 27.80 -42.41
CA ALA A 448 -0.62 29.18 -42.68
C ALA A 448 0.27 30.06 -41.82
N ALA A 449 1.18 30.76 -42.51
CA ALA A 449 2.02 31.79 -41.96
C ALA A 449 1.15 32.92 -41.40
N ASP A 450 1.53 33.47 -40.25
CA ASP A 450 1.45 34.92 -40.12
C ASP A 450 2.63 35.45 -39.31
N SER A 451 3.27 36.44 -39.91
CA SER A 451 4.52 37.04 -39.51
C SER A 451 4.23 38.42 -38.95
N THR A 452 4.56 38.66 -37.69
CA THR A 452 4.76 40.03 -37.20
C THR A 452 6.02 40.12 -36.38
N VAL A 453 7.06 40.56 -37.07
CA VAL A 453 8.29 41.13 -36.53
C VAL A 453 7.92 42.43 -35.81
N THR A 454 8.31 42.59 -34.54
CA THR A 454 8.45 43.93 -33.94
C THR A 454 9.67 43.95 -33.03
N THR A 455 10.78 44.33 -33.67
CA THR A 455 11.85 45.21 -33.19
C THR A 455 12.24 45.21 -31.70
N MET A 456 13.49 44.81 -31.48
CA MET A 456 14.29 45.08 -30.29
C MET A 456 14.29 46.58 -29.93
N ARG A 457 14.14 46.86 -28.63
CA ARG A 457 14.65 48.09 -28.00
C ARG A 457 15.54 47.69 -26.83
N SER A 458 16.80 48.06 -26.95
CA SER A 458 17.81 48.12 -25.88
C SER A 458 17.56 49.37 -25.01
N ALA A 459 17.59 49.20 -23.68
CA ALA A 459 18.02 50.25 -22.75
C ALA A 459 18.31 49.63 -21.36
N ASP A 460 19.58 49.70 -21.01
CA ASP A 460 20.22 50.00 -19.74
C ASP A 460 20.09 49.14 -18.47
N ASP A 461 21.31 48.73 -18.07
CA ASP A 461 21.85 48.33 -16.79
C ASP A 461 21.13 48.84 -15.52
N GLY A 462 20.59 47.87 -14.79
CA GLY A 462 20.59 47.88 -13.33
C GLY A 462 21.10 46.52 -12.87
N ALA A 463 22.25 46.49 -12.19
CA ALA A 463 22.90 45.29 -11.69
C ALA A 463 22.03 44.56 -10.63
N LEU A 464 21.05 43.79 -11.10
CA LEU A 464 20.40 42.74 -10.34
C LEU A 464 21.26 41.49 -10.49
N VAL A 465 21.72 40.96 -9.36
CA VAL A 465 22.40 39.66 -9.27
C VAL A 465 21.61 38.65 -10.08
N ARG A 466 22.14 38.26 -11.26
CA ARG A 466 21.50 37.23 -12.09
C ARG A 466 21.41 35.97 -11.24
N PRO A 467 20.23 35.38 -11.02
CA PRO A 467 20.15 34.10 -10.34
C PRO A 467 21.02 33.11 -11.12
N ARG A 468 21.93 32.41 -10.43
CA ARG A 468 22.74 31.35 -11.02
C ARG A 468 21.79 30.34 -11.67
N ARG A 469 21.68 30.37 -13.00
CA ARG A 469 20.90 29.38 -13.73
C ARG A 469 21.75 28.11 -13.82
N VAL A 470 21.26 27.02 -13.25
CA VAL A 470 21.94 25.71 -13.22
C VAL A 470 21.60 24.93 -14.49
N SER A 471 22.53 24.13 -15.00
CA SER A 471 22.36 23.33 -16.22
C SER A 471 22.50 21.83 -15.94
N PHE A 472 21.68 21.02 -16.62
CA PHE A 472 21.76 19.57 -16.62
C PHE A 472 21.88 19.07 -18.07
N VAL A 473 23.09 18.68 -18.47
CA VAL A 473 23.41 18.27 -19.85
C VAL A 473 24.05 16.89 -19.76
N ALA A 474 23.29 15.84 -20.03
CA ALA A 474 23.74 14.45 -19.92
C ALA A 474 24.52 14.00 -21.17
N ASP A 475 25.57 14.73 -21.53
CA ASP A 475 26.38 14.56 -22.74
C ASP A 475 27.58 13.61 -22.58
N HIS A 476 27.61 12.81 -21.52
CA HIS A 476 28.66 11.86 -21.19
C HIS A 476 28.09 10.79 -20.25
N PRO A 477 28.82 9.69 -19.97
CA PRO A 477 28.27 8.51 -19.32
C PRO A 477 27.70 8.79 -17.93
N PHE A 478 26.49 8.30 -17.69
CA PHE A 478 25.72 8.57 -16.48
C PHE A 478 25.02 7.33 -15.94
N MET A 479 24.68 7.37 -14.66
CA MET A 479 23.85 6.36 -14.01
C MET A 479 22.39 6.83 -13.98
N PHE A 480 21.45 5.90 -14.02
CA PHE A 480 20.04 6.21 -13.82
C PHE A 480 19.38 5.23 -12.85
N MET A 481 18.28 5.65 -12.24
CA MET A 481 17.42 4.80 -11.41
C MET A 481 15.95 5.10 -11.67
N ILE A 482 15.10 4.07 -11.66
CA ILE A 482 13.65 4.22 -11.59
C ILE A 482 13.22 3.82 -10.18
N LYS A 483 12.71 4.80 -9.44
CA LYS A 483 12.25 4.60 -8.06
C LYS A 483 10.75 4.79 -7.95
N GLU A 484 10.13 3.97 -7.11
CA GLU A 484 8.80 4.24 -6.58
C GLU A 484 8.96 5.15 -5.34
N TRP A 485 8.26 6.28 -5.33
CA TRP A 485 8.45 7.35 -4.37
C TRP A 485 7.89 7.04 -2.97
N THR A 486 6.86 6.21 -2.88
CA THR A 486 6.07 5.94 -1.68
C THR A 486 6.82 5.03 -0.72
N ILE A 487 7.45 3.98 -1.23
CA ILE A 487 8.22 2.99 -0.46
C ILE A 487 9.73 3.09 -0.68
N GLY A 488 10.18 3.96 -1.60
CA GLY A 488 11.61 4.17 -1.88
C GLY A 488 12.28 3.04 -2.65
N ALA A 489 11.52 2.04 -3.11
CA ALA A 489 12.03 0.88 -3.81
C ALA A 489 12.63 1.24 -5.19
N VAL A 490 13.80 0.66 -5.48
CA VAL A 490 14.49 0.79 -6.77
C VAL A 490 14.08 -0.37 -7.66
N PHE A 491 13.28 -0.08 -8.69
CA PHE A 491 12.82 -1.07 -9.67
C PHE A 491 13.84 -1.30 -10.77
N PHE A 492 14.51 -0.22 -11.21
CA PHE A 492 15.57 -0.29 -12.19
C PHE A 492 16.72 0.56 -11.75
N THR A 493 17.92 0.07 -12.03
CA THR A 493 19.13 0.87 -12.00
C THR A 493 20.02 0.48 -13.18
N GLY A 494 20.71 1.46 -13.73
CA GLY A 494 21.53 1.25 -14.93
C GLY A 494 22.56 2.32 -15.13
N ALA A 495 23.43 2.10 -16.12
CA ALA A 495 24.38 3.08 -16.58
C ALA A 495 24.38 3.10 -18.11
N VAL A 496 24.40 4.31 -18.66
CA VAL A 496 24.48 4.56 -20.10
C VAL A 496 25.90 5.01 -20.42
N THR A 497 26.65 4.16 -21.13
CA THR A 497 28.00 4.44 -21.63
C THR A 497 27.99 4.90 -23.08
N ASN A 498 27.04 4.40 -23.88
CA ASN A 498 26.84 4.79 -25.27
C ASN A 498 25.35 4.68 -25.64
N PRO A 499 24.62 5.80 -25.81
CA PRO A 499 23.19 5.79 -26.15
C PRO A 499 22.82 5.04 -27.44
N LEU A 500 23.78 4.77 -28.34
CA LEU A 500 23.55 4.13 -29.65
C LEU A 500 23.87 2.63 -29.69
N SER A 501 24.28 2.00 -28.60
CA SER A 501 24.96 0.69 -28.63
C SER A 501 24.10 -0.51 -29.06
N ASP A 502 22.77 -0.38 -29.21
CA ASP A 502 21.88 -1.53 -29.43
C ASP A 502 20.90 -1.28 -30.60
N SER A 503 21.29 -1.73 -31.80
CA SER A 503 20.46 -1.70 -33.03
C SER A 503 19.75 -3.04 -33.31
N SER A 504 19.69 -3.92 -32.30
CA SER A 504 19.19 -5.30 -32.42
C SER A 504 17.66 -5.41 -32.66
N PHE A 505 16.90 -4.31 -32.61
CA PHE A 505 15.48 -4.25 -33.03
C PHE A 505 15.25 -3.82 -34.49
N ALA A 506 16.31 -3.53 -35.26
CA ALA A 506 16.21 -3.03 -36.64
C ALA A 506 16.16 -4.13 -37.75
N GLN A 507 15.93 -5.40 -37.41
CA GLN A 507 15.63 -6.45 -38.40
C GLN A 507 14.13 -6.74 -38.49
N GLY A 508 13.41 -5.75 -39.02
CA GLY A 508 12.01 -5.84 -39.42
C GLY A 508 11.75 -4.99 -40.66
N ARG A 509 12.65 -5.02 -41.66
CA ARG A 509 12.36 -4.44 -42.97
C ARG A 509 11.31 -5.30 -43.67
N ILE A 510 10.04 -4.93 -43.50
CA ILE A 510 9.01 -5.31 -44.47
C ILE A 510 9.39 -4.62 -45.79
N LEU A 511 9.89 -5.41 -46.73
CA LEU A 511 9.95 -5.05 -48.15
C LEU A 511 8.51 -4.83 -48.63
N VAL A 512 8.06 -3.57 -48.66
CA VAL A 512 6.87 -3.18 -49.40
C VAL A 512 7.30 -2.87 -50.84
N PRO A 513 6.84 -3.62 -51.86
CA PRO A 513 7.17 -3.30 -53.25
C PRO A 513 6.49 -2.00 -53.67
N LYS A 514 7.26 -1.13 -54.34
CA LYS A 514 6.82 0.11 -54.95
C LYS A 514 5.66 -0.14 -55.92
N LYS A 515 4.53 0.55 -55.75
CA LYS A 515 3.49 0.71 -56.78
C LYS A 515 3.53 2.11 -57.39
N HIS A 516 4.02 2.20 -58.61
CA HIS A 516 3.58 3.10 -59.70
C HIS A 516 3.61 2.19 -60.94
N GLY A 517 2.63 2.06 -61.82
CA GLY A 517 1.28 2.58 -61.96
C GLY A 517 0.61 1.79 -63.09
N PHE A 518 -0.46 2.36 -63.65
CA PHE A 518 -1.14 1.97 -64.89
C PHE A 518 -2.34 0.99 -64.84
N LEU A 519 -3.33 1.40 -65.63
CA LEU A 519 -4.74 1.01 -65.71
C LEU A 519 -4.98 -0.31 -66.46
N GLN A 520 -6.20 -0.83 -66.29
CA GLN A 520 -6.99 -1.63 -67.25
C GLN A 520 -6.32 -2.93 -67.73
N SER A 521 -6.85 -4.09 -67.37
CA SER A 521 -7.96 -4.77 -68.06
C SER A 521 -7.79 -6.25 -67.63
N LEU A 522 -8.77 -7.05 -67.21
CA LEU A 522 -9.94 -7.57 -67.90
C LEU A 522 -10.70 -8.40 -66.84
N PHE A 523 -11.96 -8.07 -66.56
CA PHE A 523 -12.98 -9.08 -66.31
C PHE A 523 -13.67 -9.31 -67.67
N PRO A 524 -14.22 -10.50 -68.04
CA PRO A 524 -15.25 -11.14 -67.22
C PRO A 524 -15.48 -12.67 -67.36
N GLY A 525 -16.34 -13.21 -66.48
CA GLY A 525 -17.19 -14.38 -66.72
C GLY A 525 -16.79 -15.63 -65.93
N ALA A 526 -17.32 -15.88 -64.73
CA ALA A 526 -18.60 -16.59 -64.44
C ALA A 526 -18.61 -18.02 -65.03
N GLY A 527 -18.84 -19.12 -64.31
CA GLY A 527 -19.27 -19.40 -62.94
C GLY A 527 -19.77 -20.86 -62.86
N LYS A 528 -19.85 -21.43 -61.64
CA LYS A 528 -20.38 -22.77 -61.25
C LYS A 528 -19.48 -23.95 -61.68
N ILE A 529 -19.26 -25.04 -60.92
CA ILE A 529 -20.13 -25.98 -60.16
C ILE A 529 -19.17 -26.69 -59.13
N PHE A 530 -19.47 -27.07 -57.88
CA PHE A 530 -20.50 -27.97 -57.34
C PHE A 530 -20.72 -27.79 -55.82
N SER A 531 -21.91 -28.21 -55.40
CA SER A 531 -22.53 -28.11 -54.08
C SER A 531 -22.91 -29.49 -53.51
N LEU A 532 -23.32 -29.49 -52.23
CA LEU A 532 -23.95 -30.54 -51.38
C LEU A 532 -22.96 -31.50 -50.67
N SER A 533 -23.10 -31.89 -49.40
CA SER A 533 -24.12 -31.69 -48.35
C SER A 533 -23.56 -32.13 -46.98
N VAL A 534 -24.01 -31.48 -45.89
CA VAL A 534 -24.35 -31.98 -44.53
C VAL A 534 -23.40 -32.99 -43.84
N VAL A 535 -22.87 -32.66 -42.64
CA VAL A 535 -23.26 -33.16 -41.29
C VAL A 535 -22.43 -32.41 -40.22
N SER A 536 -23.10 -31.79 -39.24
CA SER A 536 -22.51 -31.29 -37.98
C SER A 536 -22.23 -32.44 -36.99
N PRO A 537 -21.37 -32.22 -35.99
CA PRO A 537 -21.77 -32.60 -34.64
C PRO A 537 -21.90 -31.38 -33.72
N SER A 538 -22.93 -31.48 -32.89
CA SER A 538 -23.47 -30.50 -31.96
C SER A 538 -23.24 -30.93 -30.51
N VAL A 539 -22.87 -29.94 -29.65
CA VAL A 539 -23.36 -29.69 -28.25
C VAL A 539 -22.89 -30.74 -27.20
N ILE A 540 -22.54 -30.43 -25.94
CA ILE A 540 -23.32 -29.90 -24.79
C ILE A 540 -22.29 -29.49 -23.70
N SER A 541 -22.06 -28.23 -23.30
CA SER A 541 -22.83 -27.21 -22.55
C SER A 541 -22.99 -27.43 -21.04
N GLY A 542 -22.50 -26.48 -20.22
CA GLY A 542 -22.87 -26.38 -18.81
C GLY A 542 -22.14 -25.27 -18.04
N LYS A 543 -22.78 -24.08 -17.98
CA LYS A 543 -22.48 -22.90 -17.13
C LYS A 543 -21.38 -21.94 -17.58
N GLN A 544 -21.70 -21.19 -18.63
CA GLN A 544 -21.10 -19.88 -18.91
C GLN A 544 -22.18 -19.02 -19.59
N ASP A 545 -23.25 -18.71 -18.86
CA ASP A 545 -24.43 -18.00 -19.42
C ASP A 545 -25.10 -17.08 -18.38
N HIS A 546 -24.32 -16.43 -17.53
CA HIS A 546 -24.80 -15.31 -16.72
C HIS A 546 -24.04 -13.99 -16.96
N ASP A 547 -22.87 -14.03 -17.60
CA ASP A 547 -22.05 -12.81 -17.83
C ASP A 547 -22.28 -12.17 -19.21
N GLU A 548 -22.91 -12.86 -20.17
CA GLU A 548 -23.11 -12.30 -21.53
C GLU A 548 -24.37 -11.44 -21.69
N GLN A 549 -25.25 -11.35 -20.68
CA GLN A 549 -26.40 -10.43 -20.72
C GLN A 549 -26.13 -9.04 -20.13
N GLU A 550 -25.03 -8.82 -19.40
CA GLU A 550 -24.65 -7.46 -18.96
C GLU A 550 -23.87 -6.68 -20.03
N ILE A 551 -23.22 -7.35 -20.98
CA ILE A 551 -22.36 -6.70 -21.99
C ILE A 551 -23.15 -5.95 -23.09
N ARG A 552 -24.48 -6.11 -23.15
CA ARG A 552 -25.35 -5.32 -24.06
C ARG A 552 -25.96 -4.07 -23.42
N ARG A 553 -25.65 -3.76 -22.16
CA ARG A 553 -25.97 -2.46 -21.54
C ARG A 553 -24.65 -1.71 -21.34
N GLY A 554 -24.39 -0.70 -22.16
CA GLY A 554 -23.09 -0.02 -22.23
C GLY A 554 -22.68 0.73 -20.96
N GLU A 555 -22.13 0.02 -19.98
CA GLU A 555 -21.35 0.57 -18.86
C GLU A 555 -19.90 0.05 -18.94
N GLY A 556 -18.92 0.97 -18.95
CA GLY A 556 -17.50 0.65 -19.10
C GLY A 556 -16.86 0.04 -17.85
N TYR A 557 -15.95 -0.91 -18.04
CA TYR A 557 -15.15 -1.56 -17.00
C TYR A 557 -14.13 -0.58 -16.37
N ASN A 558 -14.23 -0.32 -15.05
CA ASN A 558 -13.47 0.69 -14.31
C ASN A 558 -12.62 0.06 -13.17
N PRO A 559 -11.30 -0.08 -13.33
CA PRO A 559 -10.41 -0.67 -12.32
C PRO A 559 -10.27 0.15 -11.03
N ALA A 560 -10.48 1.48 -11.10
CA ALA A 560 -10.49 2.34 -9.92
C ALA A 560 -11.71 2.06 -9.02
N LYS A 561 -12.82 1.56 -9.61
CA LYS A 561 -14.00 1.10 -8.87
C LYS A 561 -13.66 -0.17 -8.07
N ARG A 562 -12.86 -1.08 -8.62
CA ARG A 562 -12.47 -2.36 -7.98
C ARG A 562 -11.40 -2.21 -6.89
N PHE A 563 -10.42 -1.32 -7.08
CA PHE A 563 -9.44 -0.99 -6.02
C PHE A 563 -10.03 -0.09 -4.93
N GLN A 564 -10.97 0.79 -5.30
CA GLN A 564 -11.85 1.41 -4.30
C GLN A 564 -12.73 0.36 -3.63
N GLU A 565 -13.20 -0.70 -4.28
CA GLU A 565 -13.98 -1.77 -3.62
C GLU A 565 -13.15 -2.62 -2.65
N GLU A 566 -11.83 -2.81 -2.87
CA GLU A 566 -10.93 -3.54 -1.95
C GLU A 566 -10.48 -2.74 -0.72
N LEU A 567 -10.43 -1.40 -0.81
CA LEU A 567 -10.17 -0.48 0.31
C LEU A 567 -11.43 0.21 0.84
N ALA A 568 -12.55 0.09 0.13
CA ALA A 568 -13.82 0.66 0.55
C ALA A 568 -14.28 -0.10 1.77
N VAL A 569 -14.59 0.68 2.80
CA VAL A 569 -15.60 0.27 3.77
C VAL A 569 -16.85 -0.12 2.97
N PRO A 570 -17.41 -1.34 3.14
CA PRO A 570 -18.49 -1.84 2.30
C PRO A 570 -19.65 -0.85 2.21
N LYS A 571 -20.28 -0.79 1.03
CA LYS A 571 -21.34 0.16 0.64
C LYS A 571 -22.67 0.00 1.38
N ILE A 572 -22.65 -0.58 2.58
CA ILE A 572 -23.74 -0.64 3.55
C ILE A 572 -23.19 -0.07 4.86
N ASN A 573 -23.32 1.24 5.02
CA ASN A 573 -22.78 2.03 6.13
C ASN A 573 -23.58 1.85 7.42
N ILE A 574 -23.57 0.67 8.04
CA ILE A 574 -24.27 0.53 9.32
C ILE A 574 -23.66 1.44 10.39
N ASP A 575 -22.34 1.62 10.36
CA ASP A 575 -21.57 2.57 11.16
C ASP A 575 -22.01 4.02 10.94
N MET A 576 -22.23 4.46 9.69
CA MET A 576 -22.70 5.83 9.41
C MET A 576 -24.19 6.01 9.67
N LYS A 577 -25.00 4.96 9.46
CA LYS A 577 -26.41 4.95 9.87
C LYS A 577 -26.53 5.07 11.39
N LEU A 578 -25.69 4.34 12.12
CA LEU A 578 -25.57 4.41 13.57
C LEU A 578 -25.10 5.80 14.00
N ALA A 579 -24.07 6.36 13.35
CA ALA A 579 -23.59 7.70 13.62
C ALA A 579 -24.65 8.78 13.38
N GLY A 580 -25.34 8.76 12.22
CA GLY A 580 -26.44 9.69 11.94
C GLY A 580 -27.60 9.57 12.94
N HIS A 581 -27.91 8.35 13.38
CA HIS A 581 -28.92 8.12 14.41
C HIS A 581 -28.47 8.61 15.79
N ILE A 582 -27.21 8.37 16.20
CA ILE A 582 -26.62 8.87 17.45
C ILE A 582 -26.60 10.40 17.46
N LEU A 583 -26.05 11.02 16.41
CA LEU A 583 -25.97 12.48 16.31
C LEU A 583 -27.35 13.11 16.42
N LEU A 584 -28.34 12.62 15.65
CA LEU A 584 -29.70 13.16 15.73
C LEU A 584 -30.30 12.99 17.13
N LYS A 585 -30.19 11.80 17.74
CA LYS A 585 -30.82 11.51 19.02
C LYS A 585 -30.18 12.26 20.18
N GLU A 586 -28.85 12.28 20.25
CA GLU A 586 -28.13 12.95 21.34
C GLU A 586 -28.17 14.47 21.19
N ALA A 587 -28.04 15.01 19.98
CA ALA A 587 -28.11 16.46 19.77
C ALA A 587 -29.52 17.01 20.03
N SER A 588 -30.57 16.29 19.60
CA SER A 588 -31.95 16.78 19.74
C SER A 588 -32.53 16.55 21.14
N LYS A 589 -32.10 15.50 21.86
CA LYS A 589 -32.68 15.15 23.17
C LYS A 589 -32.01 15.85 24.34
N ASN A 590 -30.70 16.09 24.23
CA ASN A 590 -29.90 16.58 25.35
C ASN A 590 -29.37 18.00 25.11
N GLU A 591 -29.57 18.59 23.92
CA GLU A 591 -29.04 19.90 23.51
C GLU A 591 -27.54 20.07 23.83
N LYS A 592 -26.79 18.97 23.77
CA LYS A 592 -25.37 18.90 24.10
C LYS A 592 -24.56 18.63 22.84
N ASN A 593 -23.30 19.05 22.88
CA ASN A 593 -22.32 18.66 21.88
C ASN A 593 -22.21 17.14 21.83
N VAL A 594 -22.20 16.58 20.62
CA VAL A 594 -22.13 15.14 20.40
C VAL A 594 -20.94 14.85 19.53
N VAL A 595 -20.20 13.82 19.88
CA VAL A 595 -19.15 13.26 19.03
C VAL A 595 -19.13 11.74 19.18
N CYS A 596 -18.92 11.05 18.07
CA CYS A 596 -18.72 9.60 18.04
C CYS A 596 -17.76 9.22 16.90
N SER A 597 -17.20 8.02 17.01
CA SER A 597 -16.38 7.40 15.98
C SER A 597 -17.13 6.24 15.31
N PRO A 598 -17.60 6.40 14.07
CA PRO A 598 -18.19 5.30 13.32
C PRO A 598 -17.25 4.09 13.23
N LEU A 599 -15.96 4.34 12.99
CA LEU A 599 -14.90 3.32 12.95
C LEU A 599 -14.79 2.52 14.26
N SER A 600 -14.89 3.20 15.41
CA SER A 600 -14.85 2.55 16.72
C SER A 600 -16.07 1.67 16.97
N LEU A 601 -17.25 2.15 16.58
CA LEU A 601 -18.50 1.43 16.74
C LEU A 601 -18.53 0.17 15.87
N ASP A 602 -17.98 0.25 14.67
CA ASP A 602 -17.81 -0.90 13.79
C ASP A 602 -16.84 -1.93 14.40
N ALA A 603 -15.69 -1.50 14.92
CA ALA A 603 -14.74 -2.38 15.60
C ALA A 603 -15.38 -3.11 16.81
N LEU A 604 -16.17 -2.40 17.62
CA LEU A 604 -16.89 -2.98 18.75
C LEU A 604 -17.90 -4.05 18.30
N LEU A 605 -18.68 -3.78 17.24
CA LEU A 605 -19.62 -4.76 16.68
C LEU A 605 -18.92 -5.99 16.13
N ASN A 606 -17.78 -5.81 15.46
CA ASN A 606 -17.00 -6.91 14.90
C ASN A 606 -16.40 -7.80 16.00
N MET A 607 -15.97 -7.22 17.12
CA MET A 607 -15.51 -7.98 18.30
C MET A 607 -16.64 -8.81 18.94
N VAL A 608 -17.87 -8.28 18.98
CA VAL A 608 -19.05 -9.06 19.43
C VAL A 608 -19.35 -10.19 18.44
N ALA A 609 -19.32 -9.90 17.13
CA ALA A 609 -19.57 -10.89 16.08
C ALA A 609 -18.59 -12.06 16.16
N ALA A 610 -17.29 -11.78 16.34
CA ALA A 610 -16.23 -12.80 16.47
C ALA A 610 -16.48 -13.81 17.60
N GLY A 611 -17.16 -13.39 18.67
CA GLY A 611 -17.47 -14.21 19.84
C GLY A 611 -18.85 -14.89 19.81
N SER A 612 -19.71 -14.48 18.88
CA SER A 612 -21.09 -14.95 18.76
C SER A 612 -21.23 -16.19 17.87
N LYS A 613 -22.27 -16.98 18.12
CA LYS A 613 -22.69 -18.14 17.31
C LYS A 613 -24.20 -18.08 17.03
N GLY A 614 -24.74 -19.08 16.34
CA GLY A 614 -26.18 -19.28 16.18
C GLY A 614 -26.91 -18.09 15.53
N ASN A 615 -28.08 -17.74 16.08
CA ASN A 615 -28.93 -16.68 15.57
C ASN A 615 -28.37 -15.28 15.86
N THR A 616 -27.68 -15.11 17.00
CA THR A 616 -26.99 -13.87 17.38
C THR A 616 -25.93 -13.52 16.34
N SER A 617 -25.11 -14.50 15.93
CA SER A 617 -24.13 -14.30 14.85
C SER A 617 -24.78 -13.96 13.52
N LYS A 618 -25.89 -14.60 13.16
CA LYS A 618 -26.64 -14.27 11.93
C LYS A 618 -27.22 -12.85 11.97
N GLN A 619 -27.78 -12.42 13.10
CA GLN A 619 -28.32 -11.06 13.25
C GLN A 619 -27.20 -10.02 13.17
N LEU A 620 -26.05 -10.28 13.80
CA LEU A 620 -24.87 -9.40 13.72
C LEU A 620 -24.31 -9.32 12.30
N LEU A 621 -24.13 -10.44 11.63
CA LEU A 621 -23.67 -10.50 10.23
C LEU A 621 -24.62 -9.74 9.29
N HIS A 622 -25.93 -9.94 9.46
CA HIS A 622 -26.94 -9.21 8.71
C HIS A 622 -26.91 -7.70 9.01
N PHE A 623 -26.77 -7.32 10.28
CA PHE A 623 -26.67 -5.92 10.71
C PHE A 623 -25.43 -5.24 10.13
N LEU A 624 -24.29 -5.95 10.11
CA LEU A 624 -23.01 -5.54 9.54
C LEU A 624 -22.94 -5.66 8.01
N GLY A 625 -24.00 -6.15 7.35
CA GLY A 625 -24.01 -6.36 5.90
C GLY A 625 -22.91 -7.30 5.40
N SER A 626 -22.51 -8.29 6.20
CA SER A 626 -21.41 -9.22 5.90
C SER A 626 -21.89 -10.67 5.80
N GLY A 627 -21.27 -11.45 4.89
CA GLY A 627 -21.69 -12.82 4.58
C GLY A 627 -21.20 -13.88 5.56
N ASN A 628 -20.02 -13.66 6.16
CA ASN A 628 -19.44 -14.57 7.15
C ASN A 628 -18.45 -13.82 8.09
N LEU A 629 -17.95 -14.52 9.12
CA LEU A 629 -17.02 -13.95 10.12
C LEU A 629 -15.60 -13.71 9.59
N GLU A 630 -15.16 -14.47 8.58
CA GLU A 630 -13.85 -14.33 7.95
C GLU A 630 -13.79 -13.05 7.10
N ASP A 631 -14.88 -12.70 6.42
CA ASP A 631 -15.07 -11.43 5.72
C ASP A 631 -15.00 -10.25 6.70
N ILE A 632 -15.58 -10.37 7.89
CA ILE A 632 -15.52 -9.32 8.92
C ILE A 632 -14.09 -9.14 9.43
N ASN A 633 -13.40 -10.24 9.75
CA ASN A 633 -12.05 -10.19 10.30
C ASN A 633 -11.03 -9.69 9.28
N SER A 634 -11.14 -10.08 8.01
CA SER A 634 -10.30 -9.58 6.92
C SER A 634 -10.53 -8.08 6.67
N LYS A 635 -11.79 -7.61 6.61
CA LYS A 635 -12.13 -6.18 6.49
C LYS A 635 -11.64 -5.36 7.69
N SER A 636 -11.75 -5.92 8.90
CA SER A 636 -11.35 -5.26 10.14
C SER A 636 -9.85 -5.00 10.22
N SER A 637 -9.01 -5.84 9.61
CA SER A 637 -7.56 -5.61 9.57
C SER A 637 -7.19 -4.33 8.80
N GLY A 638 -7.89 -4.03 7.70
CA GLY A 638 -7.70 -2.81 6.91
C GLY A 638 -8.14 -1.55 7.65
N MET A 639 -9.27 -1.63 8.37
CA MET A 639 -9.78 -0.56 9.24
C MET A 639 -8.87 -0.30 10.43
N MET A 640 -8.38 -1.36 11.08
CA MET A 640 -7.51 -1.22 12.25
C MET A 640 -6.15 -0.62 11.87
N ARG A 641 -5.66 -0.85 10.64
CA ARG A 641 -4.46 -0.18 10.13
C ARG A 641 -4.63 1.35 10.04
N ILE A 642 -5.84 1.83 9.79
CA ILE A 642 -6.15 3.28 9.78
C ILE A 642 -6.20 3.81 11.21
N ALA A 643 -6.85 3.07 12.12
CA ALA A 643 -7.01 3.45 13.52
C ALA A 643 -5.71 3.41 14.35
N LEU A 644 -4.80 2.47 14.05
CA LEU A 644 -3.55 2.24 14.78
C LEU A 644 -2.32 2.87 14.12
N ASN A 645 -2.51 3.86 13.23
CA ASN A 645 -1.41 4.49 12.52
C ASN A 645 -0.28 4.90 13.49
N GLU A 646 0.93 4.34 13.30
CA GLU A 646 2.08 4.66 14.15
C GLU A 646 2.45 6.13 13.99
N LYS A 647 2.67 6.80 15.12
CA LYS A 647 2.94 8.24 15.20
C LYS A 647 4.20 8.59 14.41
N SER A 648 4.01 9.07 13.18
CA SER A 648 5.09 9.63 12.37
C SER A 648 5.28 11.11 12.70
N LEU A 649 6.50 11.63 12.53
CA LEU A 649 6.79 13.04 12.81
C LEU A 649 5.89 13.94 11.94
N GLY A 650 4.99 14.69 12.58
CA GLY A 650 4.05 15.62 11.94
C GLY A 650 2.74 15.03 11.41
N SER A 651 2.43 13.74 11.64
CA SER A 651 1.07 13.19 11.41
C SER A 651 0.18 13.31 12.66
N PRO A 652 -1.15 13.25 12.53
CA PRO A 652 -2.04 13.25 13.69
C PRO A 652 -1.74 12.10 14.65
N ASP A 653 -1.76 12.41 15.95
CA ASP A 653 -1.73 11.48 17.06
C ASP A 653 -3.14 10.92 17.24
N ILE A 654 -3.30 9.63 16.91
CA ILE A 654 -4.55 8.90 17.03
C ILE A 654 -4.35 7.86 18.12
N THR A 655 -5.08 8.02 19.22
CA THR A 655 -5.12 7.01 20.28
C THR A 655 -6.44 6.28 20.19
N PHE A 656 -6.40 5.08 19.63
CA PHE A 656 -7.53 4.19 19.45
C PHE A 656 -7.33 2.95 20.32
N VAL A 657 -8.15 2.79 21.36
CA VAL A 657 -8.00 1.73 22.35
C VAL A 657 -9.30 0.95 22.52
N ASN A 658 -9.19 -0.37 22.53
CA ASN A 658 -10.28 -1.31 22.67
C ASN A 658 -10.08 -2.19 23.89
N GLY A 659 -11.16 -2.48 24.62
CA GLY A 659 -11.13 -3.42 25.71
C GLY A 659 -12.41 -4.22 25.85
N VAL A 660 -12.27 -5.42 26.38
CA VAL A 660 -13.37 -6.36 26.67
C VAL A 660 -13.18 -6.92 28.08
N TRP A 661 -14.17 -6.74 28.93
CA TRP A 661 -14.20 -7.27 30.29
C TRP A 661 -15.36 -8.24 30.44
N VAL A 662 -15.06 -9.43 30.95
CA VAL A 662 -16.02 -10.51 31.14
C VAL A 662 -16.07 -10.88 32.62
N ASP A 663 -17.24 -11.16 33.16
CA ASP A 663 -17.39 -11.60 34.55
C ASP A 663 -16.48 -12.81 34.82
N GLN A 664 -15.75 -12.79 35.94
CA GLN A 664 -14.78 -13.82 36.31
C GLN A 664 -15.36 -15.24 36.45
N ARG A 665 -16.69 -15.37 36.61
CA ARG A 665 -17.39 -16.66 36.59
C ARG A 665 -17.23 -17.38 35.24
N PHE A 666 -16.93 -16.64 34.17
CA PHE A 666 -16.86 -17.15 32.81
C PHE A 666 -15.46 -16.91 32.23
N PRO A 667 -14.56 -17.90 32.33
CA PRO A 667 -13.22 -17.80 31.74
C PRO A 667 -13.29 -17.53 30.24
N VAL A 668 -12.61 -16.48 29.80
CA VAL A 668 -12.55 -16.13 28.38
C VAL A 668 -11.64 -17.11 27.64
N LYS A 669 -12.07 -17.51 26.43
CA LYS A 669 -11.33 -18.45 25.58
C LYS A 669 -10.01 -17.84 25.09
N PRO A 670 -8.88 -18.59 25.16
CA PRO A 670 -7.62 -18.14 24.57
C PRO A 670 -7.74 -17.79 23.08
N SER A 671 -8.49 -18.59 22.31
CA SER A 671 -8.70 -18.33 20.88
C SER A 671 -9.46 -17.03 20.60
N TYR A 672 -10.36 -16.60 21.49
CA TYR A 672 -11.03 -15.31 21.38
C TYR A 672 -10.05 -14.16 21.69
N MET A 673 -9.26 -14.30 22.76
CA MET A 673 -8.23 -13.32 23.11
C MET A 673 -7.20 -13.13 21.99
N GLU A 674 -6.77 -14.21 21.33
CA GLU A 674 -5.82 -14.17 20.21
C GLU A 674 -6.37 -13.38 19.03
N VAL A 675 -7.65 -13.58 18.67
CA VAL A 675 -8.32 -12.81 17.60
C VAL A 675 -8.41 -11.33 17.99
N LEU A 676 -8.81 -11.02 19.22
CA LEU A 676 -8.99 -9.65 19.71
C LEU A 676 -7.67 -8.89 19.77
N ASN A 677 -6.62 -9.51 20.30
CA ASN A 677 -5.29 -8.92 20.38
C ASN A 677 -4.61 -8.86 18.99
N GLY A 678 -4.79 -9.88 18.16
CA GLY A 678 -4.20 -9.96 16.82
C GLY A 678 -4.73 -8.87 15.90
N ILE A 679 -6.06 -8.77 15.77
CA ILE A 679 -6.74 -7.92 14.79
C ILE A 679 -7.08 -6.55 15.37
N TYR A 680 -7.68 -6.49 16.56
CA TYR A 680 -8.27 -5.26 17.11
C TYR A 680 -7.40 -4.59 18.18
N LYS A 681 -6.21 -5.16 18.48
CA LYS A 681 -5.34 -4.77 19.60
C LYS A 681 -6.11 -4.54 20.90
N ALA A 682 -7.16 -5.36 21.10
CA ALA A 682 -8.08 -5.18 22.21
C ALA A 682 -7.56 -5.93 23.43
N GLU A 683 -7.55 -5.24 24.57
CA GLU A 683 -7.23 -5.85 25.84
C GLU A 683 -8.43 -6.65 26.35
N THR A 684 -8.22 -7.88 26.79
CA THR A 684 -9.30 -8.74 27.28
C THR A 684 -9.00 -9.19 28.70
N ARG A 685 -9.95 -8.98 29.63
CA ARG A 685 -9.78 -9.33 31.04
C ARG A 685 -11.02 -9.98 31.63
N ASN A 686 -10.81 -10.80 32.66
CA ASN A 686 -11.87 -11.28 33.53
C ASN A 686 -11.97 -10.41 34.80
N VAL A 687 -13.17 -10.00 35.22
CA VAL A 687 -13.40 -9.10 36.36
C VAL A 687 -14.57 -9.56 37.22
N ASP A 688 -14.52 -9.32 38.53
CA ASP A 688 -15.58 -9.67 39.48
C ASP A 688 -16.73 -8.64 39.47
N PHE A 689 -17.61 -8.68 38.47
CA PHE A 689 -18.79 -7.81 38.47
C PHE A 689 -19.79 -8.21 39.57
N LEU A 690 -20.00 -9.51 39.78
CA LEU A 690 -20.95 -10.03 40.77
C LEU A 690 -20.74 -9.46 42.18
N ASN A 691 -19.50 -9.46 42.68
CA ASN A 691 -19.22 -9.04 44.05
C ASN A 691 -18.50 -7.68 44.15
N LYS A 692 -17.90 -7.19 43.05
CA LYS A 692 -16.99 -6.03 43.08
C LYS A 692 -17.18 -5.09 41.88
N ALA A 693 -18.43 -4.83 41.48
CA ALA A 693 -18.77 -3.92 40.36
C ALA A 693 -18.15 -2.52 40.47
N ASP A 694 -18.06 -1.94 41.67
CA ASP A 694 -17.40 -0.64 41.86
C ASP A 694 -15.89 -0.72 41.62
N GLN A 695 -15.23 -1.80 42.05
CA GLN A 695 -13.82 -2.03 41.77
C GLN A 695 -13.59 -2.27 40.27
N ALA A 696 -14.49 -3.01 39.62
CA ALA A 696 -14.47 -3.22 38.17
C ALA A 696 -14.58 -1.90 37.40
N THR A 697 -15.45 -0.99 37.85
CA THR A 697 -15.59 0.35 37.29
C THR A 697 -14.29 1.15 37.41
N HIS A 698 -13.64 1.10 38.57
CA HIS A 698 -12.33 1.73 38.76
C HIS A 698 -11.26 1.12 37.85
N GLU A 699 -11.23 -0.21 37.72
CA GLU A 699 -10.26 -0.89 36.85
C GLU A 699 -10.41 -0.47 35.38
N ILE A 700 -11.64 -0.42 34.86
CA ILE A 700 -11.89 -0.01 33.48
C ILE A 700 -11.54 1.47 33.27
N ASN A 701 -11.85 2.34 34.23
CA ASN A 701 -11.47 3.75 34.16
C ASN A 701 -9.94 3.95 34.21
N SER A 702 -9.24 3.23 35.10
CA SER A 702 -7.78 3.26 35.16
C SER A 702 -7.14 2.69 33.89
N TRP A 703 -7.73 1.65 33.29
CA TRP A 703 -7.32 1.15 31.98
C TRP A 703 -7.47 2.24 30.92
N ALA A 704 -8.63 2.89 30.84
CA ALA A 704 -8.88 3.94 29.86
C ALA A 704 -7.91 5.10 30.03
N GLU A 705 -7.66 5.52 31.28
CA GLU A 705 -6.72 6.59 31.61
C GLU A 705 -5.29 6.22 31.18
N ASN A 706 -4.83 5.02 31.51
CA ASN A 706 -3.48 4.57 31.15
C ASN A 706 -3.32 4.39 29.63
N ALA A 707 -4.28 3.70 28.99
CA ALA A 707 -4.27 3.43 27.55
C ALA A 707 -4.36 4.72 26.73
N THR A 708 -4.97 5.76 27.27
CA THR A 708 -5.07 7.09 26.65
C THR A 708 -4.07 8.12 27.19
N LYS A 709 -3.06 7.70 27.97
CA LYS A 709 -2.02 8.58 28.54
C LYS A 709 -2.59 9.77 29.34
N GLY A 710 -3.69 9.54 30.05
CA GLY A 710 -4.37 10.52 30.90
C GLY A 710 -5.42 11.38 30.18
N LEU A 711 -5.64 11.17 28.88
CA LEU A 711 -6.55 11.99 28.07
C LEU A 711 -8.02 11.66 28.36
N ILE A 712 -8.33 10.39 28.63
CA ILE A 712 -9.67 9.91 29.00
C ILE A 712 -9.61 9.28 30.39
N ARG A 713 -9.95 10.07 31.42
CA ARG A 713 -9.85 9.65 32.84
C ARG A 713 -11.02 8.82 33.34
N THR A 714 -12.21 9.12 32.84
CA THR A 714 -13.45 8.45 33.24
C THR A 714 -14.16 8.03 31.97
N MET A 715 -14.36 6.73 31.79
CA MET A 715 -15.10 6.14 30.68
C MET A 715 -16.47 5.61 31.16
N ILE A 716 -16.52 5.21 32.43
CA ILE A 716 -17.69 4.63 33.08
C ILE A 716 -18.00 5.46 34.33
N PRO A 717 -19.18 6.09 34.43
CA PRO A 717 -19.57 6.77 35.65
C PRO A 717 -19.83 5.76 36.79
N SER A 718 -19.61 6.20 38.03
CA SER A 718 -19.86 5.37 39.21
C SER A 718 -21.31 4.87 39.24
N GLY A 719 -21.49 3.58 39.56
CA GLY A 719 -22.80 2.93 39.61
C GLY A 719 -23.39 2.52 38.26
N ALA A 720 -22.67 2.71 37.14
CA ALA A 720 -23.15 2.26 35.82
C ALA A 720 -23.03 0.75 35.59
N LEU A 721 -22.16 0.07 36.35
CA LEU A 721 -22.03 -1.39 36.36
C LEU A 721 -22.58 -1.94 37.68
N ASN A 722 -23.13 -3.15 37.63
CA ASN A 722 -23.79 -3.79 38.76
C ASN A 722 -23.52 -5.31 38.79
N SER A 723 -24.10 -6.01 39.77
CA SER A 723 -23.93 -7.46 39.94
C SER A 723 -24.52 -8.32 38.81
N GLU A 724 -25.38 -7.74 37.96
CA GLU A 724 -25.96 -8.41 36.78
C GLU A 724 -25.10 -8.21 35.52
N THR A 725 -24.04 -7.41 35.59
CA THR A 725 -23.13 -7.17 34.47
C THR A 725 -22.33 -8.43 34.15
N MET A 726 -22.30 -8.81 32.88
CA MET A 726 -21.63 -10.03 32.40
C MET A 726 -20.50 -9.72 31.43
N ILE A 727 -20.77 -8.97 30.36
CA ILE A 727 -19.78 -8.63 29.33
C ILE A 727 -19.87 -7.14 29.02
N VAL A 728 -18.75 -6.44 29.14
CA VAL A 728 -18.60 -5.03 28.81
C VAL A 728 -17.54 -4.90 27.72
N LEU A 729 -17.91 -4.25 26.62
CA LEU A 729 -16.94 -3.80 25.62
C LEU A 729 -16.78 -2.28 25.74
N ALA A 730 -15.56 -1.79 25.61
CA ALA A 730 -15.31 -0.37 25.62
C ALA A 730 -14.30 0.06 24.56
N ASN A 731 -14.56 1.21 23.94
CA ASN A 731 -13.63 1.87 23.06
C ASN A 731 -13.42 3.32 23.49
N ALA A 732 -12.18 3.77 23.45
CA ALA A 732 -11.82 5.17 23.52
C ALA A 732 -11.10 5.59 22.23
N LEU A 733 -11.51 6.73 21.67
CA LEU A 733 -10.82 7.38 20.57
C LEU A 733 -10.47 8.82 20.93
N TYR A 734 -9.19 9.15 20.75
CA TYR A 734 -8.67 10.50 20.81
C TYR A 734 -7.92 10.81 19.52
N PHE A 735 -8.12 12.02 19.00
CA PHE A 735 -7.43 12.51 17.81
C PHE A 735 -6.87 13.90 18.07
N LYS A 736 -5.59 14.06 17.73
CA LYS A 736 -4.80 15.27 17.93
C LYS A 736 -3.96 15.49 16.67
N GLY A 737 -4.31 16.45 15.82
CA GLY A 737 -3.61 16.70 14.56
C GLY A 737 -3.40 18.18 14.27
N ALA A 738 -2.21 18.55 13.81
CA ALA A 738 -1.92 19.93 13.40
C ALA A 738 -2.55 20.24 12.04
N TRP A 739 -3.03 21.47 11.83
CA TRP A 739 -3.50 21.90 10.52
C TRP A 739 -2.35 21.93 9.50
N ALA A 740 -2.61 21.57 8.24
CA ALA A 740 -1.61 21.74 7.18
C ALA A 740 -1.27 23.22 6.94
N CYS A 741 -2.22 24.12 7.22
CA CYS A 741 -2.03 25.57 7.27
C CYS A 741 -2.69 26.08 8.55
N LYS A 742 -1.89 26.48 9.54
CA LYS A 742 -2.36 26.95 10.84
C LYS A 742 -3.08 28.30 10.73
N PHE A 743 -3.96 28.55 11.68
CA PHE A 743 -4.54 29.87 11.90
C PHE A 743 -3.57 30.73 12.72
N ASP A 744 -3.58 32.04 12.47
CA ASP A 744 -2.77 32.98 13.24
C ASP A 744 -3.53 33.34 14.52
N SER A 745 -3.03 32.91 15.67
CA SER A 745 -3.70 33.16 16.97
C SER A 745 -3.82 34.63 17.32
N SER A 746 -3.02 35.51 16.71
CA SER A 746 -3.18 36.96 16.85
C SER A 746 -4.42 37.51 16.12
N MET A 747 -5.01 36.72 15.20
CA MET A 747 -6.23 37.07 14.48
C MET A 747 -7.50 36.49 15.12
N THR A 748 -7.36 35.63 16.14
CA THR A 748 -8.49 35.07 16.88
C THR A 748 -9.24 36.18 17.61
N GLN A 749 -10.58 36.16 17.51
CA GLN A 749 -11.45 37.19 18.08
C GLN A 749 -12.65 36.58 18.79
N GLU A 750 -13.03 37.18 19.90
CA GLU A 750 -14.30 36.91 20.56
C GLU A 750 -15.47 37.33 19.64
N LYS A 751 -16.34 36.37 19.33
CA LYS A 751 -17.56 36.60 18.56
C LYS A 751 -18.72 35.81 19.17
N ASN A 752 -19.92 36.26 18.83
CA ASN A 752 -21.13 35.60 19.28
C ASN A 752 -21.38 34.33 18.46
N PHE A 753 -21.56 33.21 19.16
CA PHE A 753 -22.14 31.99 18.63
C PHE A 753 -23.61 31.91 19.05
N HIS A 754 -24.51 31.74 18.09
CA HIS A 754 -25.95 31.72 18.27
C HIS A 754 -26.44 30.30 18.60
N LEU A 755 -26.96 30.10 19.80
CA LEU A 755 -27.43 28.81 20.31
C LEU A 755 -28.81 28.43 19.73
N LEU A 756 -29.18 27.14 19.84
CA LEU A 756 -30.49 26.65 19.36
C LEU A 756 -31.67 27.28 20.12
N ASN A 757 -31.49 27.58 21.41
CA ASN A 757 -32.49 28.24 22.25
C ASN A 757 -32.71 29.74 21.93
N GLY A 758 -31.98 30.29 20.94
CA GLY A 758 -32.05 31.70 20.53
C GLY A 758 -31.12 32.64 21.30
N GLU A 759 -30.44 32.16 22.35
CA GLU A 759 -29.42 32.91 23.07
C GLU A 759 -28.11 32.98 22.27
N SER A 760 -27.13 33.74 22.76
CA SER A 760 -25.81 33.79 22.14
C SER A 760 -24.73 33.80 23.22
N THR A 761 -23.64 33.09 22.95
CA THR A 761 -22.47 33.04 23.82
C THR A 761 -21.27 33.63 23.10
N SER A 762 -20.44 34.41 23.80
CA SER A 762 -19.16 34.85 23.26
C SER A 762 -18.15 33.73 23.38
N VAL A 763 -17.49 33.38 22.28
CA VAL A 763 -16.35 32.46 22.25
C VAL A 763 -15.28 32.95 21.29
N ALA A 764 -14.07 32.44 21.44
CA ALA A 764 -12.97 32.67 20.52
C ALA A 764 -13.25 32.02 19.15
N PHE A 765 -13.22 32.81 18.08
CA PHE A 765 -13.23 32.34 16.70
C PHE A 765 -11.89 32.57 16.02
N MET A 766 -11.34 31.52 15.44
CA MET A 766 -10.13 31.56 14.63
C MET A 766 -10.43 31.97 13.17
N THR A 767 -9.47 32.65 12.54
CA THR A 767 -9.51 33.08 11.13
C THR A 767 -8.09 33.15 10.55
N SER A 768 -7.98 33.34 9.22
CA SER A 768 -6.71 33.36 8.49
C SER A 768 -6.61 34.56 7.56
N ASP A 769 -5.41 34.84 7.03
CA ASP A 769 -5.27 35.85 5.97
C ASP A 769 -5.87 35.33 4.66
N LEU A 770 -7.10 35.75 4.39
CA LEU A 770 -7.90 35.35 3.24
C LEU A 770 -7.37 35.88 1.91
N ARG A 771 -6.40 36.81 1.90
CA ARG A 771 -5.79 37.30 0.66
C ARG A 771 -4.81 36.30 0.06
N GLU A 772 -4.19 35.49 0.92
CA GLU A 772 -3.11 34.56 0.54
C GLU A 772 -3.54 33.09 0.62
N THR A 773 -4.69 32.80 1.25
CA THR A 773 -5.14 31.44 1.53
C THR A 773 -6.40 31.07 0.73
N ARG A 774 -6.37 29.89 0.08
CA ARG A 774 -7.53 29.30 -0.61
C ARG A 774 -8.00 28.05 0.10
N TYR A 775 -9.29 27.94 0.36
CA TYR A 775 -9.90 26.82 1.08
C TYR A 775 -10.72 25.94 0.14
N ALA A 776 -10.76 24.63 0.43
CA ALA A 776 -11.67 23.72 -0.25
C ALA A 776 -13.09 23.98 0.28
N TYR A 777 -13.93 24.61 -0.53
CA TYR A 777 -15.25 25.10 -0.17
C TYR A 777 -16.29 24.69 -1.22
N GLY A 778 -17.54 24.48 -0.78
CA GLY A 778 -18.68 24.21 -1.65
C GLY A 778 -20.01 24.59 -0.99
N MET A 779 -20.96 25.04 -1.80
CA MET A 779 -22.33 25.29 -1.40
C MET A 779 -23.23 24.17 -1.88
N PHE A 780 -24.12 23.73 -1.01
CA PHE A 780 -25.08 22.67 -1.27
C PHE A 780 -26.48 23.13 -0.86
N ASP A 781 -27.48 22.34 -1.25
CA ASP A 781 -28.86 22.60 -0.87
C ASP A 781 -29.04 22.48 0.66
N GLY A 782 -29.25 23.63 1.30
CA GLY A 782 -29.46 23.79 2.74
C GLY A 782 -28.19 23.97 3.60
N PHE A 783 -26.99 23.81 3.07
CA PHE A 783 -25.74 23.90 3.87
C PHE A 783 -24.50 24.23 3.03
N LYS A 784 -23.42 24.64 3.72
CA LYS A 784 -22.08 24.88 3.18
C LYS A 784 -21.10 23.87 3.73
N VAL A 785 -20.08 23.53 2.95
CA VAL A 785 -19.00 22.63 3.39
C VAL A 785 -17.65 23.31 3.24
N LEU A 786 -16.88 23.31 4.32
CA LEU A 786 -15.48 23.73 4.34
C LEU A 786 -14.62 22.52 4.70
N LYS A 787 -13.59 22.25 3.90
CA LYS A 787 -12.61 21.19 4.17
C LYS A 787 -11.26 21.80 4.49
N ILE A 788 -10.70 21.41 5.63
CA ILE A 788 -9.37 21.82 6.08
C ILE A 788 -8.52 20.57 6.28
N PRO A 789 -7.41 20.40 5.54
CA PRO A 789 -6.53 19.26 5.70
C PRO A 789 -5.65 19.40 6.96
N TYR A 790 -5.42 18.29 7.64
CA TYR A 790 -4.37 18.16 8.65
C TYR A 790 -3.01 17.94 7.99
N GLN A 791 -1.95 18.26 8.71
CA GLN A 791 -0.58 17.96 8.32
C GLN A 791 -0.42 16.43 8.28
N ALA A 792 0.01 15.92 7.13
CA ALA A 792 0.24 14.48 6.97
C ALA A 792 1.66 14.06 7.40
N GLY A 793 2.58 15.02 7.56
CA GLY A 793 3.99 14.73 7.83
C GLY A 793 4.57 13.79 6.79
N HIS A 794 5.13 12.68 7.25
CA HIS A 794 5.60 11.56 6.43
C HIS A 794 4.59 10.40 6.31
N SER A 795 3.40 10.51 6.92
CA SER A 795 2.36 9.49 6.83
C SER A 795 1.75 9.45 5.43
N LEU A 796 1.48 8.22 4.95
CA LEU A 796 0.74 7.97 3.71
C LEU A 796 -0.75 8.30 3.84
N MET A 797 -1.26 8.34 5.07
CA MET A 797 -2.65 8.66 5.38
C MET A 797 -2.84 10.17 5.46
N LYS A 798 -3.90 10.66 4.83
CA LYS A 798 -4.23 12.09 4.81
C LYS A 798 -5.53 12.28 5.54
N TYR A 799 -5.52 13.12 6.56
CA TYR A 799 -6.71 13.43 7.32
C TYR A 799 -7.21 14.82 6.96
N SER A 800 -8.52 14.98 6.85
CA SER A 800 -9.13 16.30 6.72
C SER A 800 -10.34 16.42 7.64
N MET A 801 -10.53 17.62 8.18
CA MET A 801 -11.76 17.99 8.85
C MET A 801 -12.71 18.66 7.87
N TYR A 802 -13.98 18.27 7.93
CA TYR A 802 -15.08 18.88 7.20
C TYR A 802 -15.98 19.59 8.19
N PHE A 803 -16.22 20.88 7.97
CA PHE A 803 -17.25 21.65 8.65
C PHE A 803 -18.46 21.74 7.73
N ILE A 804 -19.61 21.28 8.21
CA ILE A 804 -20.88 21.21 7.48
C ILE A 804 -21.86 22.13 8.18
N LEU A 805 -21.96 23.35 7.66
CA LEU A 805 -22.67 24.46 8.28
C LEU A 805 -24.03 24.65 7.60
N PRO A 806 -25.16 24.49 8.31
CA PRO A 806 -26.47 24.84 7.79
C PRO A 806 -26.52 26.29 7.27
N ASN A 807 -27.38 26.57 6.30
CA ASN A 807 -27.58 27.96 5.86
C ASN A 807 -28.40 28.77 6.88
N GLU A 808 -29.28 28.09 7.62
CA GLU A 808 -30.14 28.67 8.64
C GLU A 808 -29.55 28.44 10.03
N LYS A 809 -29.62 29.44 10.92
CA LYS A 809 -29.08 29.35 12.29
C LYS A 809 -29.66 28.20 13.11
N GLN A 810 -30.91 27.81 12.83
CA GLN A 810 -31.62 26.71 13.47
C GLN A 810 -31.67 25.45 12.59
N GLY A 811 -30.88 25.40 11.52
CA GLY A 811 -30.95 24.34 10.51
C GLY A 811 -30.24 23.03 10.88
N LEU A 812 -29.58 22.93 12.04
CA LEU A 812 -28.82 21.74 12.42
C LEU A 812 -29.69 20.48 12.48
N GLN A 813 -30.91 20.56 13.04
CA GLN A 813 -31.80 19.41 13.12
C GLN A 813 -32.15 18.89 11.71
N ASN A 814 -32.55 19.79 10.80
CA ASN A 814 -32.85 19.44 9.41
C ASN A 814 -31.63 18.82 8.71
N LEU A 815 -30.43 19.32 8.99
CA LEU A 815 -29.18 18.75 8.49
C LEU A 815 -28.96 17.33 9.01
N LEU A 816 -29.11 17.10 10.32
CA LEU A 816 -28.95 15.77 10.93
C LEU A 816 -30.00 14.78 10.44
N GLU A 817 -31.25 15.22 10.27
CA GLU A 817 -32.32 14.41 9.67
C GLU A 817 -31.99 14.02 8.23
N LYS A 818 -31.44 14.95 7.44
CA LYS A 818 -30.97 14.69 6.07
C LYS A 818 -29.86 13.64 6.03
N PHE A 819 -28.85 13.74 6.91
CA PHE A 819 -27.75 12.76 6.99
C PHE A 819 -28.19 11.41 7.56
N LYS A 820 -29.17 11.38 8.46
CA LYS A 820 -29.77 10.12 8.94
C LYS A 820 -30.60 9.44 7.83
N ALA A 821 -31.36 10.20 7.07
CA ALA A 821 -32.20 9.69 5.98
C ALA A 821 -31.36 9.17 4.81
N ASP A 822 -30.24 9.84 4.50
CA ASP A 822 -29.26 9.41 3.50
C ASP A 822 -27.85 9.26 4.12
N PRO A 823 -27.53 8.09 4.69
CA PRO A 823 -26.20 7.80 5.20
C PRO A 823 -25.10 7.85 4.12
N GLY A 824 -25.46 7.87 2.83
CA GLY A 824 -24.53 8.05 1.72
C GLY A 824 -23.87 9.45 1.72
N LEU A 825 -24.52 10.45 2.31
CA LEU A 825 -23.96 11.80 2.46
C LEU A 825 -22.68 11.83 3.28
N PHE A 826 -22.53 10.91 4.23
CA PHE A 826 -21.29 10.73 4.98
C PHE A 826 -20.14 10.25 4.09
N ASN A 827 -20.42 9.50 3.02
CA ASN A 827 -19.42 9.03 2.04
C ASN A 827 -19.30 9.92 0.79
N GLN A 828 -20.14 10.93 0.67
CA GLN A 828 -20.13 11.80 -0.50
C GLN A 828 -18.78 12.51 -0.63
N GLN A 829 -18.15 12.35 -1.79
CA GLN A 829 -17.08 13.23 -2.22
C GLN A 829 -17.71 14.58 -2.58
N PHE A 830 -17.75 15.49 -1.62
CA PHE A 830 -18.19 16.85 -1.89
C PHE A 830 -17.31 17.45 -3.00
N HIS A 831 -17.94 18.01 -4.04
CA HIS A 831 -17.25 18.69 -5.13
C HIS A 831 -16.76 20.07 -4.66
N LEU A 832 -15.76 20.07 -3.78
CA LEU A 832 -15.20 21.28 -3.18
C LEU A 832 -14.17 21.90 -4.12
N ARG A 833 -14.33 23.20 -4.39
CA ARG A 833 -13.37 23.99 -5.19
C ARG A 833 -12.43 24.73 -4.24
N LYS A 834 -11.19 24.97 -4.68
CA LYS A 834 -10.30 25.87 -3.95
C LYS A 834 -10.74 27.31 -4.19
N GLU A 835 -11.41 27.91 -3.23
CA GLU A 835 -11.94 29.27 -3.33
C GLU A 835 -11.20 30.22 -2.37
N THR A 836 -11.10 31.48 -2.77
CA THR A 836 -10.76 32.57 -1.85
C THR A 836 -12.05 32.99 -1.15
N LEU A 837 -12.05 33.02 0.19
CA LEU A 837 -13.23 33.41 0.96
C LEU A 837 -13.20 34.91 1.26
N ALA A 838 -14.36 35.56 1.33
CA ALA A 838 -14.47 36.94 1.82
C ALA A 838 -14.35 36.99 3.36
N GLU A 839 -14.92 35.98 4.02
CA GLU A 839 -14.90 35.82 5.47
C GLU A 839 -14.80 34.34 5.84
N LEU A 840 -13.99 34.06 6.86
CA LEU A 840 -13.82 32.73 7.46
C LEU A 840 -13.79 32.89 8.98
N TRP A 841 -14.74 32.28 9.69
CA TRP A 841 -14.72 32.25 11.15
C TRP A 841 -15.15 30.86 11.62
N ILE A 842 -14.31 30.23 12.44
CA ILE A 842 -14.56 28.91 13.04
C ILE A 842 -14.35 29.04 14.54
N PRO A 843 -15.30 28.62 15.39
CA PRO A 843 -15.12 28.69 16.84
C PRO A 843 -14.08 27.67 17.30
N ASN A 844 -13.29 28.02 18.31
CA ASN A 844 -12.49 27.06 19.06
C ASN A 844 -13.44 26.23 19.95
N PHE A 845 -13.20 24.93 20.08
CA PHE A 845 -14.00 24.09 20.96
C PHE A 845 -13.24 22.85 21.41
N LYS A 846 -13.57 22.39 22.62
CA LYS A 846 -13.03 21.16 23.21
C LYS A 846 -14.12 20.49 24.03
N PHE A 847 -14.42 19.23 23.71
CA PHE A 847 -15.35 18.45 24.52
C PHE A 847 -15.12 16.95 24.33
N SER A 848 -15.65 16.17 25.27
CA SER A 848 -15.73 14.72 25.17
C SER A 848 -17.17 14.29 25.31
N HIS A 849 -17.53 13.20 24.64
CA HIS A 849 -18.86 12.63 24.69
C HIS A 849 -18.75 11.13 24.93
N GLU A 850 -19.52 10.63 25.89
CA GLU A 850 -19.57 9.23 26.29
C GLU A 850 -21.00 8.73 26.25
N PHE A 851 -21.20 7.51 25.75
CA PHE A 851 -22.52 6.90 25.70
C PHE A 851 -22.42 5.37 25.62
N SER A 852 -23.53 4.70 25.96
CA SER A 852 -23.71 3.28 25.69
C SER A 852 -24.31 3.09 24.29
N ALA A 853 -23.53 2.49 23.38
CA ALA A 853 -23.93 2.24 22.01
C ALA A 853 -25.01 1.16 21.89
N SER A 854 -25.10 0.27 22.89
CA SER A 854 -26.11 -0.80 22.97
C SER A 854 -27.53 -0.30 22.70
N ARG A 855 -27.95 0.78 23.38
CA ARG A 855 -29.28 1.40 23.20
C ARG A 855 -29.57 1.76 21.74
N PHE A 856 -28.62 2.39 21.05
CA PHE A 856 -28.81 2.81 19.66
C PHE A 856 -28.83 1.64 18.69
N MET A 857 -28.04 0.60 18.97
CA MET A 857 -28.05 -0.64 18.20
C MET A 857 -29.38 -1.38 18.34
N THR A 858 -29.94 -1.45 19.56
CA THR A 858 -31.28 -1.99 19.84
C THR A 858 -32.37 -1.20 19.12
N GLU A 859 -32.33 0.13 19.15
CA GLU A 859 -33.26 0.99 18.41
C GLU A 859 -33.21 0.77 16.89
N LEU A 860 -32.08 0.32 16.36
CA LEU A 860 -31.89 -0.01 14.94
C LEU A 860 -32.15 -1.50 14.61
N GLY A 861 -32.61 -2.29 15.58
CA GLY A 861 -33.07 -3.67 15.39
C GLY A 861 -32.07 -4.77 15.74
N LEU A 862 -30.92 -4.44 16.35
CA LEU A 862 -29.97 -5.42 16.88
C LEU A 862 -30.27 -5.69 18.35
N THR A 863 -30.93 -6.81 18.65
CA THR A 863 -31.46 -7.11 20.00
C THR A 863 -30.80 -8.34 20.64
N LEU A 864 -30.59 -9.42 19.89
CA LEU A 864 -30.10 -10.70 20.42
C LEU A 864 -28.78 -10.61 21.19
N PRO A 865 -27.78 -9.78 20.79
CA PRO A 865 -26.55 -9.68 21.57
C PRO A 865 -26.75 -9.14 23.00
N PHE A 866 -27.86 -8.44 23.24
CA PHE A 866 -28.18 -7.78 24.51
C PHE A 866 -29.23 -8.56 25.33
N GLU A 867 -29.63 -9.75 24.87
CA GLU A 867 -30.57 -10.63 25.55
C GLU A 867 -29.84 -11.87 26.09
N PRO A 868 -30.29 -12.47 27.21
CA PRO A 868 -29.68 -13.70 27.74
C PRO A 868 -29.78 -14.85 26.71
N VAL A 869 -28.65 -15.23 26.12
CA VAL A 869 -28.58 -16.28 25.09
C VAL A 869 -27.41 -17.23 25.33
N LYS A 870 -27.54 -18.49 24.91
CA LYS A 870 -26.47 -19.50 24.98
C LYS A 870 -25.52 -19.46 23.78
N GLU A 871 -25.43 -18.31 23.12
CA GLU A 871 -24.79 -18.17 21.80
C GLU A 871 -23.43 -17.44 21.85
N PHE A 872 -22.97 -17.01 23.03
CA PHE A 872 -21.64 -16.43 23.26
C PHE A 872 -20.56 -17.47 23.64
N THR A 873 -20.76 -18.73 23.25
CA THR A 873 -19.80 -19.82 23.46
C THR A 873 -18.49 -19.66 22.67
N GLY A 874 -18.40 -18.66 21.78
CA GLY A 874 -17.15 -18.23 21.17
C GLY A 874 -16.30 -17.34 22.08
N ILE A 875 -16.91 -16.64 23.05
CA ILE A 875 -16.21 -15.76 24.01
C ILE A 875 -15.71 -16.55 25.21
N VAL A 876 -16.56 -17.39 25.80
CA VAL A 876 -16.26 -18.11 27.05
C VAL A 876 -16.57 -19.58 26.96
N ASP A 877 -15.92 -20.39 27.79
CA ASP A 877 -16.40 -21.72 28.12
C ASP A 877 -17.44 -21.62 29.23
N SER A 878 -18.70 -21.93 28.89
CA SER A 878 -19.76 -22.08 29.89
C SER A 878 -19.99 -23.58 30.15
N PRO A 879 -19.40 -24.15 31.21
CA PRO A 879 -19.54 -25.56 31.53
C PRO A 879 -20.98 -25.96 31.89
N HIS A 880 -21.85 -25.01 32.23
CA HIS A 880 -23.24 -25.24 32.62
C HIS A 880 -24.27 -24.82 31.54
N GLY A 881 -23.82 -24.30 30.41
CA GLY A 881 -24.70 -23.79 29.35
C GLY A 881 -25.50 -22.57 29.80
N ASP A 882 -24.83 -21.66 30.50
CA ASP A 882 -25.35 -20.39 31.00
C ASP A 882 -25.73 -19.46 29.85
N GLU A 883 -26.80 -18.68 30.07
CA GLU A 883 -27.21 -17.61 29.18
C GLU A 883 -26.38 -16.36 29.49
N LEU A 884 -25.72 -15.84 28.47
CA LEU A 884 -24.86 -14.66 28.55
C LEU A 884 -25.40 -13.58 27.61
N PHE A 885 -25.06 -12.33 27.92
CA PHE A 885 -25.40 -11.20 27.07
C PHE A 885 -24.34 -10.11 27.19
N ILE A 886 -24.25 -9.27 26.17
CA ILE A 886 -23.48 -8.04 26.23
C ILE A 886 -24.26 -7.04 27.07
N SER A 887 -23.76 -6.74 28.27
CA SER A 887 -24.41 -5.80 29.18
C SER A 887 -24.28 -4.38 28.62
N ASN A 888 -23.05 -3.97 28.28
CA ASN A 888 -22.78 -2.62 27.79
C ASN A 888 -21.75 -2.62 26.65
N ILE A 889 -21.97 -1.75 25.67
CA ILE A 889 -20.99 -1.35 24.67
C ILE A 889 -20.74 0.14 24.88
N LEU A 890 -19.58 0.50 25.39
CA LEU A 890 -19.25 1.85 25.82
C LEU A 890 -18.32 2.50 24.79
N HIS A 891 -18.68 3.71 24.38
CA HIS A 891 -17.84 4.48 23.47
C HIS A 891 -17.62 5.88 24.03
N LYS A 892 -16.35 6.29 24.07
CA LYS A 892 -15.96 7.65 24.42
C LYS A 892 -15.05 8.24 23.35
N ALA A 893 -15.41 9.43 22.88
CA ALA A 893 -14.65 10.19 21.90
C ALA A 893 -14.34 11.59 22.45
N CYS A 894 -13.12 12.07 22.21
CA CYS A 894 -12.67 13.39 22.61
C CYS A 894 -12.15 14.16 21.40
N ILE A 895 -12.55 15.43 21.28
CA ILE A 895 -12.15 16.32 20.20
C ILE A 895 -11.73 17.68 20.76
N GLU A 896 -10.69 18.25 20.18
CA GLU A 896 -10.15 19.57 20.50
C GLU A 896 -9.76 20.27 19.20
N ILE A 897 -10.23 21.50 19.01
CA ILE A 897 -10.00 22.32 17.83
C ILE A 897 -9.56 23.72 18.26
N ASP A 898 -8.35 24.09 17.85
CA ASP A 898 -7.71 25.39 18.06
C ASP A 898 -6.96 25.88 16.79
N GLU A 899 -6.23 26.99 16.91
CA GLU A 899 -5.49 27.63 15.82
C GLU A 899 -4.33 26.79 15.27
N GLU A 900 -3.73 25.93 16.11
CA GLU A 900 -2.65 25.04 15.73
C GLU A 900 -3.14 23.77 15.05
N GLY A 901 -4.37 23.39 15.36
CA GLY A 901 -4.88 22.04 15.23
C GLY A 901 -4.74 21.35 16.58
N THR A 902 -3.66 20.59 16.78
CA THR A 902 -3.39 19.98 18.09
C THR A 902 -1.87 19.79 18.30
N GLU A 903 -1.10 20.90 18.34
CA GLU A 903 0.39 21.03 18.55
C GLU A 903 1.36 20.32 17.57
N ALA A 904 2.56 20.79 17.18
CA ALA A 904 3.11 22.15 16.96
C ALA A 904 4.28 22.12 15.93
N ALA A 905 4.59 23.30 15.35
CA ALA A 905 5.73 23.74 14.48
C ALA A 905 5.81 23.28 13.00
N ALA A 906 6.16 24.08 11.98
CA ALA A 906 6.47 25.52 11.81
C ALA A 906 6.04 25.97 10.38
N VAL A 907 5.67 27.25 10.20
CA VAL A 907 5.08 27.79 8.96
C VAL A 907 6.13 28.54 8.12
N THR A 908 6.29 28.16 6.86
CA THR A 908 7.05 28.95 5.86
C THR A 908 6.07 29.81 5.06
N ARG A 909 6.11 31.12 5.30
CA ARG A 909 5.27 32.14 4.67
C ARG A 909 5.82 32.51 3.29
N SER A 910 4.95 32.61 2.28
CA SER A 910 5.28 33.25 0.99
C SER A 910 4.22 34.29 0.68
N VAL A 911 4.61 35.55 0.78
CA VAL A 911 3.81 36.73 0.45
C VAL A 911 3.81 36.90 -1.06
N MET A 912 2.63 36.94 -1.67
CA MET A 912 2.46 37.41 -3.05
C MET A 912 1.61 38.68 -3.05
N SER A 913 2.28 39.84 -2.99
CA SER A 913 1.65 41.12 -3.35
C SER A 913 1.67 41.28 -4.86
N GLY A 914 0.47 41.29 -5.47
CA GLY A 914 0.27 41.65 -6.87
C GLY A 914 -0.82 42.71 -6.99
N CYS A 915 -0.47 43.87 -7.54
CA CYS A 915 -1.43 44.90 -7.92
C CYS A 915 -2.13 44.49 -9.23
N ALA A 916 -3.47 44.59 -9.28
CA ALA A 916 -4.18 44.69 -10.55
C ALA A 916 -5.45 45.54 -10.43
N ARG A 917 -5.61 46.46 -11.40
CA ARG A 917 -6.79 47.27 -11.67
C ARG A 917 -7.90 46.41 -12.31
N GLY A 918 -9.15 46.71 -11.95
CA GLY A 918 -10.24 46.92 -12.91
C GLY A 918 -10.91 45.70 -13.56
N TYR A 919 -11.36 44.73 -12.77
CA TYR A 919 -12.47 43.83 -13.13
C TYR A 919 -13.22 43.53 -11.83
N LEU A 920 -14.53 43.81 -11.72
CA LEU A 920 -15.29 43.39 -10.53
C LEU A 920 -15.39 41.86 -10.56
N PRO A 921 -14.71 41.12 -9.66
CA PRO A 921 -14.90 39.68 -9.57
C PRO A 921 -16.31 39.40 -9.01
N PRO A 922 -16.89 38.22 -9.27
CA PRO A 922 -18.08 37.78 -8.54
C PRO A 922 -17.83 37.86 -7.01
N PRO A 923 -18.86 38.13 -6.19
CA PRO A 923 -18.69 38.27 -4.74
C PRO A 923 -18.09 36.98 -4.17
N LEU A 924 -17.02 37.13 -3.39
CA LEU A 924 -16.34 36.00 -2.78
C LEU A 924 -17.26 35.32 -1.76
N PRO A 925 -17.27 33.98 -1.66
CA PRO A 925 -18.10 33.26 -0.70
C PRO A 925 -17.65 33.49 0.75
N THR A 926 -18.59 33.38 1.69
CA THR A 926 -18.33 33.49 3.14
C THR A 926 -18.64 32.19 3.88
N PHE A 927 -17.79 31.84 4.85
CA PHE A 927 -17.98 30.71 5.76
C PHE A 927 -17.82 31.19 7.21
N VAL A 928 -18.93 31.43 7.90
CA VAL A 928 -18.97 31.95 9.27
C VAL A 928 -19.74 30.95 10.11
N ALA A 929 -19.04 30.11 10.87
CA ALA A 929 -19.63 29.04 11.68
C ALA A 929 -20.13 29.56 13.04
N ASP A 930 -21.00 30.58 13.01
CA ASP A 930 -21.53 31.30 14.17
C ASP A 930 -22.80 30.67 14.77
N HIS A 931 -23.14 29.44 14.41
CA HIS A 931 -24.32 28.71 14.88
C HIS A 931 -24.12 27.20 14.72
N PRO A 932 -24.96 26.36 15.34
CA PRO A 932 -24.78 24.91 15.41
C PRO A 932 -24.54 24.24 14.06
N PHE A 933 -23.48 23.43 14.00
CA PHE A 933 -23.02 22.78 12.79
C PHE A 933 -22.56 21.34 13.03
N MET A 934 -22.49 20.57 11.95
CA MET A 934 -21.96 19.22 11.95
C MET A 934 -20.50 19.22 11.49
N PHE A 935 -19.67 18.33 12.02
CA PHE A 935 -18.30 18.17 11.57
C PHE A 935 -17.91 16.70 11.40
N LEU A 936 -16.96 16.45 10.50
CA LEU A 936 -16.43 15.11 10.22
C LEU A 936 -14.89 15.15 10.19
N ILE A 937 -14.24 14.09 10.66
CA ILE A 937 -12.82 13.85 10.40
C ILE A 937 -12.70 12.56 9.60
N LYS A 938 -12.11 12.66 8.41
CA LYS A 938 -11.97 11.55 7.47
C LYS A 938 -10.52 11.28 7.12
N GLU A 939 -10.18 10.01 6.96
CA GLU A 939 -9.00 9.58 6.23
C GLU A 939 -9.34 9.55 4.73
N GLU A 940 -8.64 10.34 3.95
CA GLU A 940 -8.99 10.68 2.57
C GLU A 940 -8.71 9.56 1.56
N THR A 941 -7.83 8.61 1.91
CA THR A 941 -7.40 7.55 0.99
C THR A 941 -8.40 6.40 0.97
N SER A 942 -8.83 5.96 2.14
CA SER A 942 -9.82 4.88 2.36
C SER A 942 -11.26 5.41 2.41
N GLY A 943 -11.44 6.70 2.70
CA GLY A 943 -12.75 7.28 3.00
C GLY A 943 -13.24 6.97 4.43
N ALA A 944 -12.43 6.31 5.26
CA ALA A 944 -12.82 5.96 6.63
C ALA A 944 -13.11 7.19 7.48
N MET A 945 -14.18 7.10 8.28
CA MET A 945 -14.65 8.19 9.13
C MET A 945 -14.20 7.96 10.58
N LEU A 946 -13.26 8.77 11.03
CA LEU A 946 -12.75 8.70 12.40
C LEU A 946 -13.69 9.40 13.38
N PHE A 947 -14.25 10.54 12.98
CA PHE A 947 -15.17 11.30 13.81
C PHE A 947 -16.36 11.79 13.00
N ALA A 948 -17.52 11.73 13.64
CA ALA A 948 -18.72 12.46 13.27
C ALA A 948 -19.24 13.17 14.52
N GLY A 949 -19.56 14.45 14.40
CA GLY A 949 -19.99 15.25 15.54
C GLY A 949 -20.93 16.39 15.17
N ALA A 950 -21.62 16.89 16.18
CA ALA A 950 -22.46 18.07 16.11
C ALA A 950 -22.06 19.02 17.25
N LEU A 951 -21.70 20.24 16.88
CA LEU A 951 -21.39 21.31 17.83
C LEU A 951 -22.62 22.18 18.01
N LEU A 952 -23.15 22.23 19.24
CA LEU A 952 -24.33 23.02 19.62
C LEU A 952 -23.92 24.23 20.48
N ASN A 953 -22.88 24.07 21.29
CA ASN A 953 -22.33 25.14 22.13
C ASN A 953 -20.80 25.02 22.23
N PRO A 954 -20.02 25.95 21.65
CA PRO A 954 -18.56 25.94 21.76
C PRO A 954 -18.02 26.27 23.16
N ALA A 955 -18.85 26.82 24.06
CA ALA A 955 -18.40 27.14 25.42
C ALA A 955 -18.10 25.87 26.24
N PRO A 956 -17.08 25.90 27.14
CA PRO A 956 -16.61 24.74 27.90
C PRO A 956 -17.64 24.07 28.82
#